data_AF-A0A8H6XYP0-F1
#
_entry.id   AF-A0A8H6XYP0-F1
#
_cell.length_a   1.000
_cell.length_b   1.000
_cell.length_c   1.000
_cell.angle_alpha   90.00
_cell.angle_beta   90.00
_cell.angle_gamma   90.00
#
_symmetry.space_group_name_H-M   'P 1'
#
loop_
_entity.id
_entity.type
_entity.pdbx_description
1 polymer ?
#
loop_
_entity_poly.entity_id
_entity_poly.type
_entity_poly.pdbx_seq_one_letter_code
_entity_poly.pdbx_strand_id
1 'polypeptide(L)'
;MSHYLDVFFIDTSTIATIDTGLKNIAVVKDSGDSQQDGLLWLTSSVEEWLVVFDNADDPSINLNEFIPQCDHDMEVEAAVALLFKSAAQEATVGTEQIAIKIVKVLRYLPLAIVQAGAFISKTQDFDGYLALYTKNQAQLLSEKPAQSHDHYAWTVYTTWQMSFNRLRAAAAMFLQHCSFLHHQGISEEIFSHASKYTFPTNGPSKEELQEPLEFLSYFLGPTGEWDSLLFLHVTNEIQAYSLISFDAKKKLFSIHPLVHAWSRATVSNPERYMSTMGSILGMAISGRPMQDIQLASQILSPHVELAVQMDAEVALVFWHQYVMIFLEARKYKQTEKLLEEVLKKQNQLLGDNHPDTLITMGNLARTYSGLGDYRTAKELDIIVLEKWKQLLGNHHPHTLITMGNLACTYSCLGDHRKAEELNIIVLQNQKQLLGDNHPHTLRTMCTLASVYSDLGEHQKANELKVIVLETQRQLLGDNHPDTLRTMGSLASTYSDLGEHQKAKDLNLHVLEEQKNMLGDNHLHTLRTMANLASVYSDLGEHQKANELNVIVLEKQKQLLSDNHADTLRTMGNLAITYSGLGEHQTAKELNIIVLEKRTQLLGDNHPHTLIVMGNLASTYSDLGEHQKAKELNVIVLEKQKQLLGDNHPHTLRTMHTLAIIQRRLRK
;
A
#
# COMPACT_ATOMS: atom_id res chain seq x y z
N MET A 1 29.64 35.58 -0.92
CA MET A 1 28.73 35.89 -2.04
C MET A 1 27.39 35.30 -1.66
N SER A 2 26.29 36.04 -1.74
CA SER A 2 24.98 35.52 -1.30
C SER A 2 24.62 34.29 -2.12
N HIS A 3 24.16 33.23 -1.45
CA HIS A 3 23.69 31.99 -2.09
C HIS A 3 22.39 32.19 -2.88
N TYR A 4 21.61 33.22 -2.51
CA TYR A 4 20.33 33.53 -3.14
C TYR A 4 20.47 34.25 -4.48
N LEU A 5 19.73 33.79 -5.48
CA LEU A 5 19.59 34.40 -6.81
C LEU A 5 18.80 35.71 -6.75
N ASP A 6 17.81 35.79 -5.88
CA ASP A 6 16.99 36.97 -5.66
C ASP A 6 16.91 37.36 -4.19
N VAL A 7 17.02 38.66 -3.89
CA VAL A 7 16.85 39.20 -2.54
C VAL A 7 15.88 40.36 -2.58
N PHE A 8 14.79 40.26 -1.82
CA PHE A 8 13.74 41.27 -1.73
C PHE A 8 13.66 41.83 -0.31
N PHE A 9 13.49 43.15 -0.20
CA PHE A 9 13.25 43.83 1.06
C PHE A 9 11.85 44.44 1.03
N ILE A 10 11.04 44.10 2.02
CA ILE A 10 9.67 44.59 2.15
C ILE A 10 9.57 45.37 3.45
N ASP A 11 9.24 46.66 3.31
CA ASP A 11 8.88 47.53 4.43
C ASP A 11 7.53 47.10 5.00
N THR A 12 7.52 46.69 6.27
CA THR A 12 6.31 46.22 6.95
C THR A 12 5.72 47.23 7.92
N SER A 13 6.00 48.51 7.75
CA SER A 13 5.40 49.59 8.56
C SER A 13 3.87 49.60 8.54
N THR A 14 3.22 49.12 7.47
CA THR A 14 1.77 48.94 7.37
C THR A 14 1.40 47.76 6.45
N ILE A 15 0.16 47.26 6.52
CA ILE A 15 -0.33 46.25 5.57
C ILE A 15 -0.21 46.74 4.11
N ALA A 16 -0.47 48.02 3.86
CA ALA A 16 -0.38 48.59 2.51
C ALA A 16 1.06 48.61 1.94
N THR A 17 2.07 48.77 2.79
CA THR A 17 3.48 48.70 2.35
C THR A 17 3.91 47.26 2.07
N ILE A 18 3.39 46.29 2.84
CA ILE A 18 3.57 44.86 2.58
C ILE A 18 2.94 44.48 1.23
N ASP A 19 1.70 44.90 0.99
CA ASP A 19 0.99 44.64 -0.25
C ASP A 19 1.72 45.21 -1.47
N THR A 20 2.23 46.43 -1.33
CA THR A 20 3.01 47.09 -2.38
C THR A 20 4.33 46.36 -2.63
N GLY A 21 5.01 45.91 -1.58
CA GLY A 21 6.25 45.14 -1.68
C GLY A 21 6.04 43.81 -2.41
N LEU A 22 5.02 43.05 -2.02
CA LEU A 22 4.68 41.76 -2.67
C LEU A 22 4.23 41.95 -4.11
N LYS A 23 3.42 42.98 -4.39
CA LYS A 23 3.04 43.35 -5.76
C LYS A 23 4.27 43.68 -6.61
N ASN A 24 5.26 44.39 -6.06
CA ASN A 24 6.49 44.71 -6.79
C ASN A 24 7.29 43.46 -7.15
N ILE A 25 7.30 42.43 -6.29
CA ILE A 25 7.91 41.14 -6.61
C ILE A 25 7.22 40.52 -7.84
N ALA A 26 5.87 40.54 -7.87
CA ALA A 26 5.10 40.02 -9.01
C ALA A 26 5.44 40.72 -10.33
N VAL A 27 5.55 42.06 -10.29
CA VAL A 27 5.87 42.89 -11.46
C VAL A 27 7.30 42.63 -11.94
N VAL A 28 8.27 42.54 -11.02
CA VAL A 28 9.68 42.28 -11.36
C VAL A 28 9.87 40.89 -11.96
N LYS A 29 9.03 39.92 -11.56
CA LYS A 29 9.10 38.54 -12.00
C LYS A 29 8.13 38.19 -13.12
N ASP A 30 7.44 39.18 -13.67
CA ASP A 30 6.46 39.04 -14.76
C ASP A 30 5.39 37.97 -14.45
N SER A 31 5.01 37.87 -13.17
CA SER A 31 4.07 36.86 -12.66
C SER A 31 2.68 37.42 -12.34
N GLY A 32 2.47 38.73 -12.48
CA GLY A 32 1.20 39.40 -12.26
C GLY A 32 1.36 40.84 -11.76
N ASP A 33 0.28 41.44 -11.25
CA ASP A 33 0.22 42.84 -10.79
C ASP A 33 -0.51 43.00 -9.43
N SER A 34 -0.57 41.93 -8.64
CA SER A 34 -1.18 41.93 -7.31
C SER A 34 -0.26 41.35 -6.24
N GLN A 35 -0.56 41.63 -4.97
CA GLN A 35 0.12 41.04 -3.81
C GLN A 35 -0.03 39.50 -3.81
N GLN A 36 -1.20 38.99 -4.21
CA GLN A 36 -1.46 37.56 -4.32
C GLN A 36 -0.57 36.89 -5.38
N ASP A 37 -0.33 37.55 -6.51
CA ASP A 37 0.53 37.04 -7.58
C ASP A 37 2.00 36.96 -7.12
N GLY A 38 2.44 37.93 -6.29
CA GLY A 38 3.78 37.93 -5.70
C GLY A 38 3.97 36.80 -4.70
N LEU A 39 2.97 36.56 -3.84
CA LEU A 39 2.94 35.41 -2.94
C LEU A 39 2.92 34.08 -3.70
N LEU A 40 2.14 34.00 -4.78
CA LEU A 40 2.06 32.80 -5.61
C LEU A 40 3.40 32.50 -6.28
N TRP A 41 4.10 33.53 -6.77
CA TRP A 41 5.44 33.38 -7.33
C TRP A 41 6.43 32.89 -6.28
N LEU A 42 6.46 33.52 -5.09
CA LEU A 42 7.33 33.08 -3.99
C LEU A 42 7.05 31.62 -3.59
N THR A 43 5.78 31.20 -3.60
CA THR A 43 5.38 29.84 -3.23
C THR A 43 5.67 28.80 -4.31
N SER A 44 5.74 29.19 -5.58
CA SER A 44 5.89 28.28 -6.73
C SER A 44 7.28 28.32 -7.40
N SER A 45 8.13 29.27 -7.00
CA SER A 45 9.47 29.43 -7.54
C SER A 45 10.37 28.26 -7.16
N VAL A 46 11.12 27.75 -8.14
CA VAL A 46 12.09 26.66 -7.98
C VAL A 46 13.51 27.19 -7.74
N GLU A 47 13.70 28.51 -7.80
CA GLU A 47 15.00 29.19 -7.63
C GLU A 47 15.17 29.70 -6.19
N GLU A 48 16.41 29.72 -5.66
CA GLU A 48 16.70 30.18 -4.30
C GLU A 48 16.52 31.70 -4.15
N TRP A 49 15.59 32.14 -3.30
CA TRP A 49 15.32 33.54 -3.03
C TRP A 49 15.33 33.85 -1.52
N LEU A 50 15.58 35.10 -1.15
CA LEU A 50 15.48 35.62 0.21
C LEU A 50 14.54 36.82 0.25
N VAL A 51 13.49 36.78 1.08
CA VAL A 51 12.65 37.95 1.37
C VAL A 51 12.89 38.36 2.82
N VAL A 52 13.22 39.63 3.03
CA VAL A 52 13.38 40.24 4.35
C VAL A 52 12.19 41.16 4.59
N PHE A 53 11.38 40.80 5.59
CA PHE A 53 10.31 41.64 6.10
C PHE A 53 10.88 42.51 7.24
N ASP A 54 10.96 43.82 7.01
CA ASP A 54 11.44 44.77 8.01
C ASP A 54 10.27 45.28 8.86
N ASN A 55 10.08 44.70 10.05
CA ASN A 55 9.05 45.07 11.03
C ASN A 55 9.61 45.76 12.26
N ALA A 56 10.81 46.34 12.16
CA ALA A 56 11.49 46.94 13.30
C ALA A 56 10.67 48.08 13.96
N ASP A 57 9.85 48.78 13.17
CA ASP A 57 9.05 49.92 13.64
C ASP A 57 7.72 49.52 14.31
N ASP A 58 7.12 48.37 13.96
CA ASP A 58 5.90 47.84 14.60
C ASP A 58 5.88 46.30 14.65
N PRO A 59 6.34 45.68 15.75
CA PRO A 59 6.37 44.23 15.91
C PRO A 59 4.98 43.58 16.07
N SER A 60 3.91 44.36 16.19
CA SER A 60 2.55 43.85 16.42
C SER A 60 1.80 43.46 15.15
N ILE A 61 2.34 43.80 13.98
CA ILE A 61 1.76 43.47 12.67
C ILE A 61 1.85 41.96 12.44
N ASN A 62 0.70 41.34 12.18
CA ASN A 62 0.61 39.92 11.92
C ASN A 62 1.06 39.61 10.48
N LEU A 63 2.26 39.06 10.34
CA LEU A 63 2.86 38.72 9.05
C LEU A 63 2.41 37.35 8.52
N ASN A 64 1.68 36.54 9.28
CA ASN A 64 1.39 35.14 8.91
C ASN A 64 0.64 35.01 7.59
N GLU A 65 -0.20 35.99 7.23
CA GLU A 65 -0.96 35.99 5.97
C GLU A 65 -0.09 36.38 4.75
N PHE A 66 1.10 36.93 4.99
CA PHE A 66 2.04 37.44 3.98
C PHE A 66 3.31 36.59 3.86
N ILE A 67 3.42 35.52 4.65
CA ILE A 67 4.51 34.54 4.54
C ILE A 67 4.06 33.45 3.56
N PRO A 68 4.80 33.20 2.46
CA PRO A 68 4.46 32.17 1.50
C PRO A 68 4.46 30.79 2.18
N GLN A 69 3.39 30.02 1.98
CA GLN A 69 3.26 28.66 2.50
C GLN A 69 3.98 27.69 1.56
N CYS A 70 5.30 27.61 1.69
CA CYS A 70 6.10 26.68 0.91
C CYS A 70 6.14 25.30 1.60
N ASP A 71 6.05 24.21 0.82
CA ASP A 71 6.29 22.82 1.28
C ASP A 71 7.79 22.50 1.46
N HIS A 72 8.66 23.51 1.47
CA HIS A 72 10.09 23.31 1.64
C HIS A 72 10.42 23.13 3.11
N ASP A 73 10.47 21.86 3.56
CA ASP A 73 11.25 21.46 4.72
C ASP A 73 12.65 22.08 4.63
N MET A 74 13.25 22.42 5.77
CA MET A 74 14.63 22.92 5.81
C MET A 74 15.55 21.94 5.07
N GLU A 75 16.18 22.41 3.99
CA GLU A 75 17.10 21.60 3.18
C GLU A 75 18.20 21.00 4.05
N VAL A 76 18.69 19.83 3.64
CA VAL A 76 19.65 19.06 4.46
C VAL A 76 20.89 19.89 4.74
N GLU A 77 21.37 20.62 3.74
CA GLU A 77 22.52 21.50 3.79
C GLU A 77 22.30 22.65 4.78
N ALA A 78 21.12 23.29 4.74
CA ALA A 78 20.75 24.37 5.66
C ALA A 78 20.60 23.87 7.11
N ALA A 79 20.01 22.68 7.29
CA ALA A 79 19.85 22.05 8.60
C ALA A 79 21.20 21.65 9.22
N VAL A 80 22.09 21.08 8.41
CA VAL A 80 23.46 20.73 8.83
C VAL A 80 24.26 22.00 9.16
N ALA A 81 24.16 23.04 8.34
CA ALA A 81 24.81 24.33 8.60
C ALA A 81 24.31 24.95 9.92
N LEU A 82 22.99 24.89 10.18
CA LEU A 82 22.41 25.36 11.43
C LEU A 82 22.90 24.56 12.65
N LEU A 83 23.06 23.24 12.51
CA LEU A 83 23.60 22.38 13.57
C LEU A 83 25.06 22.76 13.90
N PHE A 84 25.91 22.88 12.89
CA PHE A 84 27.32 23.25 13.07
C PHE A 84 27.49 24.66 13.63
N LYS A 85 26.69 25.61 13.14
CA LYS A 85 26.65 26.97 13.68
C LYS A 85 26.28 26.97 15.17
N SER A 86 25.27 26.19 15.55
CA SER A 86 24.82 26.08 16.95
C SER A 86 25.78 25.28 17.83
N ALA A 87 26.51 24.32 17.24
CA ALA A 87 27.57 23.57 17.91
C ALA A 87 28.88 24.36 18.09
N ALA A 88 29.00 25.53 17.45
CA ALA A 88 30.21 26.35 17.40
C ALA A 88 31.44 25.54 16.92
N GLN A 89 31.26 24.71 15.89
CA GLN A 89 32.31 23.87 15.30
C GLN A 89 32.29 23.95 13.77
N GLU A 90 33.46 23.76 13.15
CA GLU A 90 33.58 23.65 11.69
C GLU A 90 33.29 22.21 11.20
N ALA A 91 32.74 22.11 9.99
CA ALA A 91 32.42 20.83 9.39
C ALA A 91 33.70 20.07 8.95
N THR A 92 33.76 18.78 9.27
CA THR A 92 34.74 17.84 8.70
C THR A 92 33.99 16.71 8.00
N VAL A 93 34.62 16.04 7.04
CA VAL A 93 33.98 14.96 6.25
C VAL A 93 33.36 13.87 7.15
N GLY A 94 33.97 13.58 8.30
CA GLY A 94 33.43 12.60 9.27
C GLY A 94 32.24 13.13 10.08
N THR A 95 32.36 14.36 10.61
CA THR A 95 31.30 14.96 11.44
C THR A 95 30.07 15.37 10.62
N GLU A 96 30.25 15.70 9.35
CA GLU A 96 29.16 16.06 8.43
C GLU A 96 28.20 14.88 8.17
N GLN A 97 28.73 13.67 7.99
CA GLN A 97 27.88 12.47 7.83
C GLN A 97 27.03 12.18 9.08
N ILE A 98 27.58 12.45 10.27
CA ILE A 98 26.87 12.26 11.54
C ILE A 98 25.87 13.40 11.76
N ALA A 99 26.24 14.64 11.43
CA ALA A 99 25.36 15.80 11.45
C ALA A 99 24.12 15.57 10.57
N ILE A 100 24.29 15.02 9.36
CA ILE A 100 23.17 14.62 8.48
C ILE A 100 22.24 13.62 9.18
N LYS A 101 22.79 12.64 9.91
CA LYS A 101 21.97 11.69 10.67
C LYS A 101 21.22 12.36 11.82
N ILE A 102 21.87 13.29 12.53
CA ILE A 102 21.27 14.04 13.63
C ILE A 102 20.11 14.89 13.13
N VAL A 103 20.31 15.71 12.10
CA VAL A 103 19.22 16.56 11.58
C VAL A 103 18.07 15.74 11.00
N LYS A 104 18.36 14.58 10.39
CA LYS A 104 17.34 13.60 9.96
C LYS A 104 16.51 13.07 11.12
N VAL A 105 17.17 12.68 12.22
CA VAL A 105 16.50 12.16 13.42
C VAL A 105 15.69 13.25 14.13
N LEU A 106 16.14 14.50 14.06
CA LEU A 106 15.42 15.69 14.55
C LEU A 106 14.36 16.20 13.55
N ARG A 107 14.16 15.49 12.43
CA ARG A 107 13.19 15.80 11.39
C ARG A 107 13.30 17.24 10.87
N TYR A 108 14.54 17.71 10.76
CA TYR A 108 14.87 19.04 10.24
C TYR A 108 14.21 20.22 10.98
N LEU A 109 13.70 20.00 12.21
CA LEU A 109 13.04 21.04 12.98
C LEU A 109 14.08 22.04 13.51
N PRO A 110 14.07 23.33 13.08
CA PRO A 110 15.11 24.30 13.42
C PRO A 110 15.39 24.39 14.92
N LEU A 111 14.34 24.44 15.74
CA LEU A 111 14.47 24.59 17.19
C LEU A 111 15.13 23.37 17.84
N ALA A 112 14.82 22.15 17.36
CA ALA A 112 15.46 20.93 17.85
C ALA A 112 16.92 20.83 17.40
N ILE A 113 17.23 21.31 16.20
CA ILE A 113 18.60 21.40 15.69
C ILE A 113 19.44 22.37 16.54
N VAL A 114 18.91 23.56 16.87
CA VAL A 114 19.61 24.54 17.70
C VAL A 114 19.86 23.98 19.11
N GLN A 115 18.87 23.30 19.71
CA GLN A 115 19.02 22.65 21.02
C GLN A 115 20.07 21.52 20.98
N ALA A 116 20.08 20.70 19.92
CA ALA A 116 21.08 19.67 19.71
C ALA A 116 22.49 20.27 19.57
N GLY A 117 22.63 21.33 18.77
CA GLY A 117 23.89 22.05 18.61
C GLY A 117 24.39 22.62 19.94
N ALA A 118 23.52 23.22 20.74
CA ALA A 118 23.88 23.73 22.07
C ALA A 118 24.30 22.65 23.08
N PHE A 119 23.85 21.40 22.89
CA PHE A 119 24.35 20.26 23.66
C PHE A 119 25.73 19.82 23.15
N ILE A 120 25.86 19.65 21.83
CA ILE A 120 27.09 19.20 21.16
C ILE A 120 28.23 20.21 21.37
N SER A 121 27.94 21.51 21.45
CA SER A 121 28.95 22.53 21.77
C SER A 121 29.62 22.30 23.13
N LYS A 122 28.93 21.65 24.08
CA LYS A 122 29.49 21.33 25.40
C LYS A 122 30.20 20.00 25.44
N THR A 123 29.64 18.97 24.81
CA THR A 123 30.21 17.61 24.84
C THR A 123 31.30 17.41 23.79
N GLN A 124 31.30 18.25 22.75
CA GLN A 124 32.14 18.14 21.56
C GLN A 124 31.99 16.79 20.85
N ASP A 125 30.84 16.11 21.02
CA ASP A 125 30.64 14.72 20.60
C ASP A 125 29.29 14.54 19.87
N PHE A 126 29.37 14.44 18.54
CA PHE A 126 28.23 14.21 17.66
C PHE A 126 27.69 12.77 17.76
N ASP A 127 28.58 11.77 17.82
CA ASP A 127 28.21 10.36 17.91
C ASP A 127 27.55 10.07 19.27
N GLY A 128 28.12 10.62 20.35
CA GLY A 128 27.56 10.54 21.69
C GLY A 128 26.18 11.19 21.79
N TYR A 129 25.97 12.34 21.15
CA TYR A 129 24.63 12.95 21.09
C TYR A 129 23.63 12.03 20.40
N LEU A 130 23.96 11.47 19.24
CA LEU A 130 23.05 10.57 18.51
C LEU A 130 22.72 9.29 19.30
N ALA A 131 23.72 8.72 19.97
CA ALA A 131 23.54 7.55 20.84
C ALA A 131 22.67 7.86 22.07
N LEU A 132 22.87 9.03 22.69
CA LEU A 132 22.06 9.51 23.82
C LEU A 132 20.62 9.83 23.38
N TYR A 133 20.46 10.50 22.24
CA TYR A 133 19.15 10.84 21.68
C TYR A 133 18.31 9.58 21.41
N THR A 134 18.94 8.53 20.88
CA THR A 134 18.27 7.25 20.60
C THR A 134 17.74 6.59 21.88
N LYS A 135 18.34 6.85 23.05
CA LYS A 135 17.97 6.23 24.33
C LYS A 135 17.12 7.15 25.23
N ASN A 136 17.32 8.46 25.16
CA ASN A 136 16.83 9.44 26.14
C ASN A 136 16.14 10.65 25.51
N GLN A 137 15.49 10.47 24.35
CA GLN A 137 14.86 11.54 23.56
C GLN A 137 14.03 12.54 24.37
N ALA A 138 13.06 12.06 25.17
CA ALA A 138 12.15 12.93 25.93
C ALA A 138 12.88 13.77 26.99
N GLN A 139 13.91 13.20 27.62
CA GLN A 139 14.73 13.92 28.59
C GLN A 139 15.56 15.00 27.90
N LEU A 140 16.24 14.66 26.80
CA LEU A 140 17.08 15.62 26.07
C LEU A 140 16.29 16.80 25.50
N LEU A 141 15.08 16.56 24.99
CA LEU A 141 14.22 17.61 24.44
C LEU A 141 13.53 18.47 25.52
N SER A 142 13.48 18.00 26.78
CA SER A 142 12.91 18.74 27.91
C SER A 142 13.95 19.54 28.72
N GLU A 143 15.24 19.25 28.59
CA GLU A 143 16.33 19.93 29.27
C GLU A 143 16.64 21.32 28.67
N LYS A 144 16.74 22.35 29.54
CA LYS A 144 17.05 23.73 29.13
C LYS A 144 18.47 23.83 28.55
N PRO A 145 18.66 24.35 27.32
CA PRO A 145 19.99 24.65 26.83
C PRO A 145 20.60 25.77 27.68
N ALA A 146 21.70 25.48 28.40
CA ALA A 146 22.24 26.42 29.39
C ALA A 146 22.81 27.72 28.79
N GLN A 147 23.00 27.81 27.48
CA GLN A 147 23.44 29.01 26.75
C GLN A 147 22.93 28.91 25.32
N SER A 148 21.79 29.53 25.03
CA SER A 148 21.46 29.95 23.66
C SER A 148 22.14 31.30 23.45
N HIS A 149 22.93 31.45 22.38
CA HIS A 149 23.50 32.76 22.01
C HIS A 149 22.41 33.75 21.53
N ASP A 150 21.21 33.24 21.23
CA ASP A 150 19.99 34.03 21.08
C ASP A 150 19.24 34.12 22.41
N HIS A 151 18.51 35.21 22.65
CA HIS A 151 17.66 35.43 23.84
C HIS A 151 16.49 34.43 24.03
N TYR A 152 16.51 33.29 23.33
CA TYR A 152 15.48 32.26 23.35
C TYR A 152 15.64 31.32 24.57
N ALA A 153 14.78 31.50 25.58
CA ALA A 153 14.90 30.85 26.89
C ALA A 153 14.14 29.51 27.05
N TRP A 154 13.58 28.96 25.97
CA TRP A 154 12.64 27.83 25.98
C TRP A 154 13.23 26.60 25.28
N THR A 155 13.00 25.41 25.84
CA THR A 155 13.23 24.13 25.16
C THR A 155 12.15 23.85 24.13
N VAL A 156 12.44 22.95 23.19
CA VAL A 156 11.47 22.44 22.23
C VAL A 156 10.17 21.98 22.93
N TYR A 157 10.29 21.22 24.03
CA TYR A 157 9.12 20.76 24.79
C TYR A 157 8.37 21.89 25.49
N THR A 158 9.06 22.92 26.01
CA THR A 158 8.37 24.06 26.63
C THR A 158 7.62 24.90 25.60
N THR A 159 8.13 25.04 24.38
CA THR A 159 7.40 25.75 23.31
C THR A 159 6.10 25.03 22.96
N TRP A 160 6.13 23.70 22.80
CA TRP A 160 4.89 22.93 22.58
C TRP A 160 3.97 22.93 23.79
N GLN A 161 4.52 22.84 25.01
CA GLN A 161 3.73 22.94 26.24
C GLN A 161 3.02 24.29 26.34
N MET A 162 3.65 25.38 25.92
CA MET A 162 3.00 26.69 25.88
C MET A 162 1.85 26.75 24.90
N SER A 163 2.06 26.27 23.67
CA SER A 163 0.99 26.16 22.66
C SER A 163 -0.15 25.28 23.16
N PHE A 164 0.18 24.14 23.78
CA PHE A 164 -0.79 23.20 24.33
C PHE A 164 -1.61 23.78 25.48
N ASN A 165 -0.97 24.52 26.40
CA ASN A 165 -1.66 25.16 27.52
C ASN A 165 -2.66 26.24 27.08
N ARG A 166 -2.59 26.70 25.82
CA ARG A 166 -3.56 27.63 25.24
C ARG A 166 -4.75 26.93 24.58
N LEU A 167 -4.69 25.61 24.40
CA LEU A 167 -5.80 24.83 23.84
C LEU A 167 -6.92 24.70 24.87
N ARG A 168 -8.16 24.74 24.38
CA ARG A 168 -9.34 24.32 25.13
C ARG A 168 -9.27 22.82 25.42
N ALA A 169 -10.00 22.40 26.45
CA ALA A 169 -9.98 21.02 26.94
C ALA A 169 -10.21 19.97 25.83
N ALA A 170 -11.17 20.19 24.93
CA ALA A 170 -11.46 19.27 23.83
C ALA A 170 -10.29 19.14 22.83
N ALA A 171 -9.63 20.26 22.49
CA ALA A 171 -8.47 20.28 21.59
C ALA A 171 -7.22 19.65 22.21
N ALA A 172 -6.95 19.97 23.48
CA ALA A 172 -5.88 19.34 24.26
C ALA A 172 -6.07 17.82 24.37
N MET A 173 -7.28 17.39 24.74
CA MET A 173 -7.65 15.97 24.83
C MET A 173 -7.50 15.26 23.48
N PHE A 174 -8.00 15.85 22.39
CA PHE A 174 -7.92 15.26 21.05
C PHE A 174 -6.47 15.06 20.61
N LEU A 175 -5.61 16.07 20.77
CA LEU A 175 -4.19 15.96 20.43
C LEU A 175 -3.48 14.86 21.24
N GLN A 176 -3.79 14.74 22.53
CA GLN A 176 -3.23 13.69 23.39
C GLN A 176 -3.66 12.29 22.94
N HIS A 177 -4.95 12.07 22.66
CA HIS A 177 -5.43 10.78 22.17
C HIS A 177 -4.88 10.44 20.78
N CYS A 178 -4.90 11.39 19.85
CA CYS A 178 -4.33 11.21 18.51
C CYS A 178 -2.82 10.94 18.53
N SER A 179 -2.12 11.32 19.60
CA SER A 179 -0.73 10.89 19.77
C SER A 179 -0.59 9.38 19.89
N PHE A 180 -1.62 8.62 20.26
CA PHE A 180 -1.61 7.15 20.32
C PHE A 180 -2.04 6.47 19.01
N LEU A 181 -2.39 7.25 17.99
CA LEU A 181 -2.51 6.80 16.61
C LEU A 181 -1.17 6.98 15.88
N HIS A 182 -1.02 6.35 14.71
CA HIS A 182 0.11 6.63 13.83
C HIS A 182 0.14 8.13 13.47
N HIS A 183 1.33 8.74 13.45
CA HIS A 183 1.51 10.20 13.34
C HIS A 183 1.11 10.79 11.97
N GLN A 184 0.76 9.94 11.01
CA GLN A 184 0.23 10.30 9.69
C GLN A 184 -1.02 9.47 9.42
N GLY A 185 -1.91 9.97 8.56
CA GLY A 185 -3.08 9.24 8.11
C GLY A 185 -4.30 9.37 9.03
N ILE A 186 -4.28 10.32 9.96
CA ILE A 186 -5.40 10.53 10.88
C ILE A 186 -6.54 11.17 10.10
N SER A 187 -7.67 10.48 9.95
CA SER A 187 -8.86 10.99 9.25
C SER A 187 -10.04 11.15 10.21
N GLU A 188 -10.92 12.10 9.90
CA GLU A 188 -12.21 12.25 10.61
C GLU A 188 -13.05 10.96 10.53
N GLU A 189 -12.90 10.20 9.43
CA GLU A 189 -13.63 8.96 9.17
C GLU A 189 -13.38 7.88 10.23
N ILE A 190 -12.17 7.84 10.82
CA ILE A 190 -11.86 6.92 11.92
C ILE A 190 -12.87 7.12 13.06
N PHE A 191 -13.07 8.37 13.46
CA PHE A 191 -13.89 8.71 14.62
C PHE A 191 -15.38 8.73 14.30
N SER A 192 -15.76 9.31 13.16
CA SER A 192 -17.17 9.40 12.74
C SER A 192 -17.79 8.05 12.38
N HIS A 193 -16.98 7.08 11.96
CA HIS A 193 -17.45 5.71 11.78
C HIS A 193 -17.50 4.96 13.12
N ALA A 194 -16.47 5.11 13.97
CA ALA A 194 -16.47 4.50 15.31
C ALA A 194 -17.66 4.96 16.16
N SER A 195 -18.12 6.21 16.02
CA SER A 195 -19.30 6.70 16.75
C SER A 195 -20.61 6.01 16.36
N LYS A 196 -20.63 5.29 15.23
CA LYS A 196 -21.78 4.52 14.73
C LYS A 196 -21.69 3.03 15.09
N TYR A 197 -20.72 2.65 15.93
CA TYR A 197 -20.52 1.27 16.33
C TYR A 197 -21.80 0.66 16.92
N THR A 198 -22.16 -0.50 16.40
CA THR A 198 -23.24 -1.34 16.94
C THR A 198 -22.63 -2.40 17.82
N PHE A 199 -23.20 -2.63 19.01
CA PHE A 199 -22.70 -3.61 19.98
C PHE A 199 -23.19 -5.01 19.59
N PRO A 200 -22.33 -5.90 19.07
CA PRO A 200 -22.75 -7.25 18.72
C PRO A 200 -22.77 -8.13 19.98
N THR A 201 -23.56 -9.20 19.96
CA THR A 201 -23.76 -10.10 21.12
C THR A 201 -22.47 -10.70 21.68
N ASN A 202 -21.47 -10.93 20.83
CA ASN A 202 -20.17 -11.51 21.19
C ASN A 202 -19.01 -10.50 21.09
N GLY A 203 -19.32 -9.20 21.07
CA GLY A 203 -18.33 -8.13 21.09
C GLY A 203 -18.20 -7.50 22.48
N PRO A 204 -17.31 -6.50 22.62
CA PRO A 204 -17.17 -5.78 23.87
C PRO A 204 -18.47 -5.07 24.26
N SER A 205 -18.78 -5.07 25.55
CA SER A 205 -19.96 -4.42 26.11
C SER A 205 -19.81 -2.89 26.10
N LYS A 206 -20.93 -2.19 26.34
CA LYS A 206 -20.91 -0.72 26.44
C LYS A 206 -20.07 -0.25 27.64
N GLU A 207 -20.05 -1.02 28.72
CA GLU A 207 -19.24 -0.77 29.90
C GLU A 207 -17.75 -0.96 29.61
N GLU A 208 -17.37 -2.01 28.86
CA GLU A 208 -15.99 -2.24 28.42
C GLU A 208 -15.49 -1.14 27.47
N LEU A 209 -16.39 -0.51 26.71
CA LEU A 209 -16.09 0.60 25.81
C LEU A 209 -16.44 1.99 26.37
N GLN A 210 -16.59 2.14 27.69
CA GLN A 210 -16.99 3.41 28.30
C GLN A 210 -16.07 4.58 27.92
N GLU A 211 -14.75 4.40 27.97
CA GLU A 211 -13.80 5.49 27.69
C GLU A 211 -13.74 5.89 26.21
N PRO A 212 -13.68 4.96 25.24
CA PRO A 212 -13.88 5.28 23.82
C PRO A 212 -15.16 6.08 23.54
N LEU A 213 -16.27 5.69 24.17
CA LEU A 213 -17.56 6.36 23.99
C LEU A 213 -17.57 7.76 24.61
N GLU A 214 -16.98 7.92 25.80
CA GLU A 214 -16.80 9.22 26.43
C GLU A 214 -15.96 10.16 25.55
N PHE A 215 -14.84 9.67 25.01
CA PHE A 215 -14.01 10.44 24.07
C PHE A 215 -14.80 10.87 22.83
N LEU A 216 -15.53 9.95 22.19
CA LEU A 216 -16.31 10.26 20.99
C LEU A 216 -17.45 11.24 21.29
N SER A 217 -18.00 11.23 22.50
CA SER A 217 -19.12 12.10 22.90
C SER A 217 -18.83 13.60 22.79
N TYR A 218 -17.55 14.01 22.88
CA TYR A 218 -17.13 15.41 22.69
C TYR A 218 -17.36 15.94 21.27
N PHE A 219 -17.58 15.05 20.31
CA PHE A 219 -17.77 15.37 18.90
C PHE A 219 -19.19 15.03 18.41
N LEU A 220 -20.11 14.72 19.33
CA LEU A 220 -21.50 14.46 18.99
C LEU A 220 -22.33 15.75 19.15
N GLY A 221 -23.21 16.00 18.19
CA GLY A 221 -24.18 17.07 18.25
C GLY A 221 -25.33 16.77 19.22
N PRO A 222 -26.30 17.69 19.38
CA PRO A 222 -27.43 17.53 20.31
C PRO A 222 -28.31 16.30 20.02
N THR A 223 -28.29 15.80 18.79
CA THR A 223 -29.03 14.62 18.35
C THR A 223 -28.31 13.30 18.67
N GLY A 224 -27.07 13.36 19.16
CA GLY A 224 -26.21 12.18 19.37
C GLY A 224 -25.50 11.70 18.10
N GLU A 225 -25.63 12.42 16.98
CA GLU A 225 -24.92 12.12 15.74
C GLU A 225 -23.57 12.84 15.68
N TRP A 226 -22.63 12.31 14.89
CA TRP A 226 -21.32 12.92 14.69
C TRP A 226 -21.44 14.33 14.09
N ASP A 227 -20.81 15.31 14.75
CA ASP A 227 -20.80 16.70 14.33
C ASP A 227 -19.43 17.09 13.74
N SER A 228 -19.35 17.06 12.41
CA SER A 228 -18.17 17.45 11.66
C SER A 228 -17.74 18.89 11.90
N LEU A 229 -18.67 19.78 12.29
CA LEU A 229 -18.34 21.17 12.60
C LEU A 229 -17.61 21.26 13.94
N LEU A 230 -18.01 20.49 14.96
CA LEU A 230 -17.27 20.41 16.22
C LEU A 230 -15.86 19.85 16.01
N PHE A 231 -15.74 18.78 15.21
CA PHE A 231 -14.44 18.20 14.85
C PHE A 231 -13.54 19.21 14.12
N LEU A 232 -14.11 19.96 13.17
CA LEU A 232 -13.40 21.01 12.43
C LEU A 232 -12.92 22.14 13.36
N HIS A 233 -13.75 22.60 14.30
CA HIS A 233 -13.34 23.64 15.25
C HIS A 233 -12.19 23.19 16.14
N VAL A 234 -12.24 21.95 16.63
CA VAL A 234 -11.19 21.37 17.46
C VAL A 234 -9.88 21.23 16.68
N THR A 235 -9.93 20.69 15.47
CA THR A 235 -8.73 20.49 14.64
C THR A 235 -8.14 21.81 14.16
N ASN A 236 -8.96 22.78 13.75
CA ASN A 236 -8.50 24.13 13.38
C ASN A 236 -7.80 24.85 14.54
N GLU A 237 -8.28 24.69 15.77
CA GLU A 237 -7.64 25.27 16.95
C GLU A 237 -6.24 24.69 17.16
N ILE A 238 -6.07 23.37 17.03
CA ILE A 238 -4.77 22.71 17.18
C ILE A 238 -3.83 23.12 16.04
N GLN A 239 -4.37 23.22 14.81
CA GLN A 239 -3.64 23.66 13.63
C GLN A 239 -3.18 25.13 13.73
N ALA A 240 -3.98 26.01 14.35
CA ALA A 240 -3.63 27.41 14.58
C ALA A 240 -2.37 27.58 15.45
N TYR A 241 -2.04 26.56 16.24
CA TYR A 241 -0.79 26.49 17.02
C TYR A 241 0.29 25.61 16.38
N SER A 242 0.09 25.20 15.12
CA SER A 242 1.01 24.35 14.33
C SER A 242 1.38 23.02 15.01
N LEU A 243 0.49 22.50 15.86
CA LEU A 243 0.69 21.20 16.54
C LEU A 243 0.27 20.02 15.65
N ILE A 244 -0.59 20.28 14.65
CA ILE A 244 -0.96 19.35 13.58
C ILE A 244 -0.96 20.06 12.23
N SER A 245 -0.87 19.28 11.16
CA SER A 245 -1.00 19.72 9.77
C SER A 245 -2.13 18.97 9.07
N PHE A 246 -2.74 19.58 8.05
CA PHE A 246 -3.83 19.00 7.27
C PHE A 246 -3.52 19.03 5.78
N ASP A 247 -3.53 17.87 5.14
CA ASP A 247 -3.44 17.73 3.68
C ASP A 247 -4.85 17.82 3.09
N ALA A 248 -5.18 18.97 2.49
CA ALA A 248 -6.51 19.22 1.92
C ALA A 248 -6.86 18.30 0.74
N LYS A 249 -5.86 17.81 -0.03
CA LYS A 249 -6.09 16.91 -1.16
C LYS A 249 -6.47 15.52 -0.68
N LYS A 250 -5.76 15.02 0.32
CA LYS A 250 -6.01 13.67 0.88
C LYS A 250 -7.06 13.66 1.98
N LYS A 251 -7.40 14.83 2.54
CA LYS A 251 -8.23 15.00 3.74
C LYS A 251 -7.68 14.24 4.95
N LEU A 252 -6.36 14.29 5.13
CA LEU A 252 -5.65 13.59 6.20
C LEU A 252 -4.89 14.57 7.08
N PHE A 253 -4.96 14.34 8.38
CA PHE A 253 -4.15 15.04 9.36
C PHE A 253 -2.85 14.27 9.64
N SER A 254 -1.84 15.04 10.01
CA SER A 254 -0.57 14.53 10.51
C SER A 254 -0.11 15.32 11.72
N ILE A 255 0.59 14.63 12.62
CA ILE A 255 1.26 15.21 13.77
C ILE A 255 2.76 15.10 13.47
N HIS A 256 3.48 16.20 13.61
CA HIS A 256 4.94 16.15 13.45
C HIS A 256 5.53 15.12 14.43
N PRO A 257 6.42 14.20 14.01
CA PRO A 257 6.87 13.09 14.85
C PRO A 257 7.41 13.48 16.23
N LEU A 258 8.03 14.67 16.34
CA LEU A 258 8.51 15.16 17.64
C LEU A 258 7.39 15.72 18.53
N VAL A 259 6.37 16.36 17.95
CA VAL A 259 5.16 16.80 18.69
C VAL A 259 4.39 15.57 19.16
N HIS A 260 4.30 14.56 18.30
CA HIS A 260 3.69 13.26 18.58
C HIS A 260 4.39 12.56 19.76
N ALA A 261 5.72 12.44 19.73
CA ALA A 261 6.51 11.86 20.82
C ALA A 261 6.41 12.67 22.12
N TRP A 262 6.44 14.01 22.03
CA TRP A 262 6.26 14.90 23.17
C TRP A 262 4.90 14.73 23.85
N SER A 263 3.83 14.71 23.06
CA SER A 263 2.46 14.54 23.57
C SER A 263 2.32 13.21 24.33
N ARG A 264 2.87 12.11 23.78
CA ARG A 264 2.92 10.82 24.49
C ARG A 264 3.72 10.85 25.78
N ALA A 265 4.84 11.57 25.81
CA ALA A 265 5.72 11.64 26.98
C ALA A 265 5.15 12.48 28.12
N THR A 266 4.16 13.33 27.85
CA THR A 266 3.58 14.27 28.83
C THR A 266 2.25 13.83 29.42
N VAL A 267 1.60 12.79 28.86
CA VAL A 267 0.36 12.26 29.42
C VAL A 267 0.60 11.42 30.67
N SER A 268 -0.32 11.51 31.61
CA SER A 268 -0.40 10.60 32.75
C SER A 268 -1.19 9.35 32.34
N ASN A 269 -0.66 8.16 32.67
CA ASN A 269 -1.27 6.86 32.33
C ASN A 269 -1.46 6.61 30.82
N PRO A 270 -0.36 6.37 30.07
CA PRO A 270 -0.41 6.20 28.62
C PRO A 270 -1.19 4.94 28.18
N GLU A 271 -1.24 3.90 29.01
CA GLU A 271 -2.00 2.65 28.74
C GLU A 271 -3.48 2.94 28.47
N ARG A 272 -4.06 3.89 29.20
CA ARG A 272 -5.46 4.33 29.02
C ARG A 272 -5.73 4.86 27.61
N TYR A 273 -4.84 5.73 27.11
CA TYR A 273 -4.97 6.32 25.78
C TYR A 273 -4.72 5.27 24.68
N MET A 274 -3.79 4.33 24.90
CA MET A 274 -3.55 3.20 24.01
C MET A 274 -4.82 2.36 23.86
N SER A 275 -5.40 1.97 24.99
CA SER A 275 -6.60 1.15 25.03
C SER A 275 -7.81 1.84 24.38
N THR A 276 -7.96 3.15 24.66
CA THR A 276 -9.02 3.98 24.07
C THR A 276 -8.89 4.07 22.55
N MET A 277 -7.71 4.41 22.02
CA MET A 277 -7.51 4.53 20.58
C MET A 277 -7.53 3.20 19.84
N GLY A 278 -7.00 2.13 20.44
CA GLY A 278 -7.13 0.78 19.90
C GLY A 278 -8.60 0.38 19.77
N SER A 279 -9.39 0.62 20.80
CA SER A 279 -10.83 0.35 20.78
C SER A 279 -11.56 1.18 19.73
N ILE A 280 -11.24 2.47 19.60
CA ILE A 280 -11.81 3.32 18.53
C ILE A 280 -11.45 2.77 17.15
N LEU A 281 -10.23 2.29 16.91
CA LEU A 281 -9.86 1.66 15.63
C LEU A 281 -10.68 0.39 15.39
N GLY A 282 -10.85 -0.45 16.40
CA GLY A 282 -11.67 -1.66 16.31
C GLY A 282 -13.14 -1.35 15.99
N MET A 283 -13.70 -0.34 16.67
CA MET A 283 -15.03 0.20 16.41
C MET A 283 -15.14 0.79 15.00
N ALA A 284 -14.13 1.54 14.55
CA ALA A 284 -14.10 2.17 13.23
C ALA A 284 -14.09 1.16 12.08
N ILE A 285 -13.54 -0.04 12.28
CA ILE A 285 -13.50 -1.10 11.26
C ILE A 285 -14.78 -1.93 11.26
N SER A 286 -15.44 -2.03 12.41
CA SER A 286 -16.58 -2.94 12.61
C SER A 286 -17.79 -2.53 11.78
N GLY A 287 -18.47 -3.51 11.17
CA GLY A 287 -19.68 -3.28 10.39
C GLY A 287 -19.46 -2.70 9.00
N ARG A 288 -18.20 -2.45 8.58
CA ARG A 288 -17.89 -1.96 7.24
C ARG A 288 -18.15 -3.03 6.17
N PRO A 289 -18.76 -2.66 5.03
CA PRO A 289 -18.75 -3.49 3.83
C PRO A 289 -17.32 -3.79 3.37
N MET A 290 -17.12 -4.94 2.70
CA MET A 290 -15.78 -5.36 2.26
C MET A 290 -15.10 -4.36 1.30
N GLN A 291 -15.89 -3.68 0.45
CA GLN A 291 -15.37 -2.66 -0.47
C GLN A 291 -14.76 -1.47 0.30
N ASP A 292 -15.44 -1.03 1.36
CA ASP A 292 -14.96 0.06 2.22
C ASP A 292 -13.74 -0.36 3.03
N ILE A 293 -13.66 -1.63 3.45
CA ILE A 293 -12.49 -2.17 4.16
C ILE A 293 -11.26 -2.12 3.26
N GLN A 294 -11.38 -2.44 1.97
CA GLN A 294 -10.25 -2.37 1.04
C GLN A 294 -9.68 -0.96 0.94
N LEU A 295 -10.54 0.04 0.78
CA LEU A 295 -10.16 1.45 0.77
C LEU A 295 -9.56 1.88 2.12
N ALA A 296 -10.27 1.59 3.21
CA ALA A 296 -9.88 1.96 4.56
C ALA A 296 -8.56 1.30 5.00
N SER A 297 -8.24 0.09 4.50
CA SER A 297 -7.01 -0.63 4.86
C SER A 297 -5.74 0.16 4.54
N GLN A 298 -5.76 1.01 3.50
CA GLN A 298 -4.61 1.84 3.13
C GLN A 298 -4.30 2.89 4.20
N ILE A 299 -5.34 3.41 4.86
CA ILE A 299 -5.24 4.43 5.90
C ILE A 299 -5.06 3.78 7.27
N LEU A 300 -5.87 2.77 7.59
CA LEU A 300 -5.96 2.17 8.92
C LEU A 300 -4.78 1.24 9.26
N SER A 301 -4.12 0.65 8.27
CA SER A 301 -3.10 -0.37 8.49
C SER A 301 -1.92 0.09 9.37
N PRO A 302 -1.35 1.32 9.19
CA PRO A 302 -0.34 1.85 10.12
C PRO A 302 -0.87 2.09 11.54
N HIS A 303 -2.13 2.51 11.69
CA HIS A 303 -2.75 2.73 13.00
C HIS A 303 -2.98 1.41 13.74
N VAL A 304 -3.49 0.39 13.05
CA VAL A 304 -3.71 -0.94 13.61
C VAL A 304 -2.39 -1.60 13.98
N GLU A 305 -1.35 -1.48 13.15
CA GLU A 305 -0.02 -2.00 13.47
C GLU A 305 0.56 -1.40 14.75
N LEU A 306 0.42 -0.09 14.92
CA LEU A 306 0.83 0.58 16.14
C LEU A 306 -0.03 0.11 17.35
N ALA A 307 -1.34 0.01 17.20
CA ALA A 307 -2.22 -0.44 18.28
C ALA A 307 -1.88 -1.85 18.76
N VAL A 308 -1.63 -2.79 17.83
CA VAL A 308 -1.21 -4.17 18.16
C VAL A 308 0.13 -4.21 18.89
N GLN A 309 1.06 -3.31 18.57
CA GLN A 309 2.36 -3.25 19.26
C GLN A 309 2.26 -2.64 20.66
N MET A 310 1.27 -1.78 20.90
CA MET A 310 1.14 -1.00 22.14
C MET A 310 0.25 -1.68 23.18
N ASP A 311 -0.83 -2.35 22.75
CA ASP A 311 -1.81 -2.97 23.65
C ASP A 311 -2.27 -4.33 23.10
N ALA A 312 -1.71 -5.39 23.66
CA ALA A 312 -2.04 -6.75 23.27
C ALA A 312 -3.46 -7.16 23.70
N GLU A 313 -4.02 -6.57 24.75
CA GLU A 313 -5.36 -6.95 25.24
C GLU A 313 -6.44 -6.42 24.28
N VAL A 314 -6.35 -5.15 23.88
CA VAL A 314 -7.28 -4.58 22.90
C VAL A 314 -7.14 -5.25 21.54
N ALA A 315 -5.91 -5.61 21.13
CA ALA A 315 -5.69 -6.37 19.91
C ALA A 315 -6.40 -7.73 19.92
N LEU A 316 -6.56 -8.35 21.09
CA LEU A 316 -7.31 -9.60 21.24
C LEU A 316 -8.82 -9.40 21.27
N VAL A 317 -9.32 -8.27 21.78
CA VAL A 317 -10.75 -7.94 21.74
C VAL A 317 -11.21 -7.70 20.30
N PHE A 318 -10.43 -6.91 19.53
CA PHE A 318 -10.75 -6.54 18.14
C PHE A 318 -9.95 -7.31 17.10
N TRP A 319 -9.49 -8.52 17.43
CA TRP A 319 -8.59 -9.29 16.59
C TRP A 319 -9.15 -9.54 15.18
N HIS A 320 -10.45 -9.83 15.08
CA HIS A 320 -11.14 -10.05 13.81
C HIS A 320 -10.98 -8.83 12.89
N GLN A 321 -11.26 -7.64 13.40
CA GLN A 321 -11.17 -6.37 12.67
C GLN A 321 -9.74 -6.07 12.25
N TYR A 322 -8.78 -6.26 13.16
CA TYR A 322 -7.37 -5.98 12.88
C TYR A 322 -6.78 -6.93 11.84
N VAL A 323 -7.11 -8.23 11.93
CA VAL A 323 -6.72 -9.25 10.96
C VAL A 323 -7.30 -8.92 9.58
N MET A 324 -8.56 -8.47 9.49
CA MET A 324 -9.15 -8.05 8.22
C MET A 324 -8.35 -6.92 7.57
N ILE A 325 -7.99 -5.88 8.32
CA ILE A 325 -7.15 -4.78 7.80
C ILE A 325 -5.78 -5.27 7.37
N PHE A 326 -5.11 -6.11 8.17
CA PHE A 326 -3.80 -6.64 7.77
C PHE A 326 -3.86 -7.54 6.54
N LEU A 327 -4.88 -8.38 6.40
CA LEU A 327 -5.04 -9.25 5.22
C LEU A 327 -5.28 -8.43 3.95
N GLU A 328 -6.14 -7.40 3.99
CA GLU A 328 -6.36 -6.53 2.82
C GLU A 328 -5.13 -5.67 2.51
N ALA A 329 -4.42 -5.20 3.53
CA ALA A 329 -3.13 -4.51 3.38
C ALA A 329 -1.94 -5.45 3.05
N ARG A 330 -2.18 -6.75 2.90
CA ARG A 330 -1.17 -7.80 2.63
C ARG A 330 -0.03 -7.88 3.64
N LYS A 331 -0.29 -7.49 4.89
CA LYS A 331 0.65 -7.57 6.02
C LYS A 331 0.64 -8.96 6.66
N TYR A 332 0.91 -10.00 5.87
CA TYR A 332 0.76 -11.39 6.29
C TYR A 332 1.63 -11.78 7.50
N LYS A 333 2.82 -11.17 7.67
CA LYS A 333 3.68 -11.43 8.83
C LYS A 333 3.14 -10.85 10.13
N GLN A 334 2.51 -9.68 10.08
CA GLN A 334 1.82 -9.11 11.23
C GLN A 334 0.56 -9.93 11.55
N THR A 335 -0.18 -10.36 10.52
CA THR A 335 -1.34 -11.23 10.67
C THR A 335 -0.98 -12.57 11.34
N GLU A 336 0.10 -13.21 10.90
CA GLU A 336 0.59 -14.48 11.46
C GLU A 336 0.82 -14.37 12.97
N LYS A 337 1.59 -13.37 13.40
CA LYS A 337 1.88 -13.13 14.83
C LYS A 337 0.63 -12.93 15.67
N LEU A 338 -0.28 -12.06 15.21
CA LEU A 338 -1.52 -11.77 15.94
C LEU A 338 -2.41 -13.02 16.04
N LEU A 339 -2.56 -13.77 14.94
CA LEU A 339 -3.38 -14.99 14.92
C LEU A 339 -2.78 -16.11 15.79
N GLU A 340 -1.46 -16.25 15.88
CA GLU A 340 -0.82 -17.23 16.78
C GLU A 340 -1.12 -16.93 18.25
N GLU A 341 -1.08 -15.65 18.65
CA GLU A 341 -1.42 -15.23 20.01
C GLU A 341 -2.91 -15.43 20.31
N VAL A 342 -3.79 -15.05 19.38
CA VAL A 342 -5.25 -15.27 19.47
C VAL A 342 -5.54 -16.76 19.60
N LEU A 343 -4.95 -17.59 18.73
CA LEU A 343 -5.17 -19.03 18.71
C LEU A 343 -4.73 -19.68 20.03
N LYS A 344 -3.57 -19.27 20.56
CA LYS A 344 -3.08 -19.76 21.85
C LYS A 344 -4.06 -19.45 22.99
N LYS A 345 -4.59 -18.22 23.06
CA LYS A 345 -5.57 -17.85 24.10
C LYS A 345 -6.92 -18.56 23.90
N GLN A 346 -7.42 -18.65 22.67
CA GLN A 346 -8.68 -19.34 22.37
C GLN A 346 -8.60 -20.84 22.65
N ASN A 347 -7.49 -21.50 22.34
CA ASN A 347 -7.28 -22.91 22.71
C ASN A 347 -7.31 -23.12 24.23
N GLN A 348 -6.75 -22.20 25.01
CA GLN A 348 -6.75 -22.28 26.47
C GLN A 348 -8.14 -22.06 27.08
N LEU A 349 -8.93 -21.15 26.52
CA LEU A 349 -10.22 -20.71 27.10
C LEU A 349 -11.43 -21.46 26.55
N LEU A 350 -11.44 -21.70 25.23
CA LEU A 350 -12.58 -22.22 24.48
C LEU A 350 -12.35 -23.67 24.00
N GLY A 351 -11.08 -24.03 23.79
CA GLY A 351 -10.65 -25.33 23.29
C GLY A 351 -10.60 -25.42 21.76
N ASP A 352 -9.97 -26.51 21.29
CA ASP A 352 -9.59 -26.72 19.88
C ASP A 352 -10.76 -26.96 18.91
N ASN A 353 -11.98 -27.11 19.41
CA ASN A 353 -13.19 -27.37 18.61
C ASN A 353 -14.18 -26.20 18.63
N HIS A 354 -13.88 -25.11 19.35
CA HIS A 354 -14.76 -23.96 19.41
C HIS A 354 -14.81 -23.24 18.05
N PRO A 355 -15.98 -22.77 17.58
CA PRO A 355 -16.12 -22.04 16.32
C PRO A 355 -15.08 -20.93 16.11
N ASP A 356 -14.87 -20.06 17.10
CA ASP A 356 -13.89 -18.97 17.00
C ASP A 356 -12.45 -19.47 16.83
N THR A 357 -12.07 -20.55 17.52
CA THR A 357 -10.77 -21.21 17.36
C THR A 357 -10.60 -21.71 15.91
N LEU A 358 -11.63 -22.32 15.34
CA LEU A 358 -11.60 -22.82 13.95
C LEU A 358 -11.54 -21.67 12.93
N ILE A 359 -12.21 -20.55 13.19
CA ILE A 359 -12.12 -19.34 12.36
C ILE A 359 -10.68 -18.80 12.38
N THR A 360 -10.05 -18.72 13.56
CA THR A 360 -8.66 -18.29 13.71
C THR A 360 -7.71 -19.21 12.95
N MET A 361 -7.86 -20.53 13.08
CA MET A 361 -7.06 -21.51 12.33
C MET A 361 -7.24 -21.36 10.81
N GLY A 362 -8.47 -21.17 10.33
CA GLY A 362 -8.74 -20.94 8.90
C GLY A 362 -8.12 -19.64 8.37
N ASN A 363 -8.16 -18.56 9.17
CA ASN A 363 -7.49 -17.30 8.83
C ASN A 363 -5.96 -17.44 8.83
N LEU A 364 -5.41 -18.28 9.72
CA LEU A 364 -3.98 -18.58 9.75
C LEU A 364 -3.57 -19.39 8.51
N ALA A 365 -4.40 -20.34 8.05
CA ALA A 365 -4.17 -21.07 6.80
C ALA A 365 -4.17 -20.13 5.59
N ARG A 366 -5.14 -19.20 5.51
CA ARG A 366 -5.15 -18.13 4.50
C ARG A 366 -3.90 -17.25 4.57
N THR A 367 -3.40 -16.99 5.78
CA THR A 367 -2.18 -16.19 5.99
C THR A 367 -0.93 -16.93 5.49
N TYR A 368 -0.79 -18.22 5.78
CA TYR A 368 0.31 -19.04 5.24
C TYR A 368 0.26 -19.11 3.72
N SER A 369 -0.92 -19.24 3.12
CA SER A 369 -1.09 -19.18 1.66
C SER A 369 -0.64 -17.82 1.10
N GLY A 370 -0.96 -16.70 1.77
CA GLY A 370 -0.47 -15.37 1.42
C GLY A 370 1.05 -15.19 1.55
N LEU A 371 1.69 -15.93 2.46
CA LEU A 371 3.15 -16.02 2.60
C LEU A 371 3.82 -16.95 1.58
N GLY A 372 3.02 -17.69 0.79
CA GLY A 372 3.51 -18.70 -0.15
C GLY A 372 3.81 -20.06 0.47
N ASP A 373 3.55 -20.26 1.77
CA ASP A 373 3.65 -21.56 2.43
C ASP A 373 2.37 -22.38 2.25
N TYR A 374 2.14 -22.80 1.01
CA TYR A 374 0.95 -23.56 0.63
C TYR A 374 0.89 -24.95 1.27
N ARG A 375 2.02 -25.50 1.75
CA ARG A 375 2.05 -26.82 2.40
C ARG A 375 1.44 -26.74 3.79
N THR A 376 1.89 -25.79 4.61
CA THR A 376 1.36 -25.56 5.95
C THR A 376 -0.09 -25.08 5.88
N ALA A 377 -0.42 -24.22 4.91
CA ALA A 377 -1.80 -23.81 4.65
C ALA A 377 -2.72 -25.03 4.38
N LYS A 378 -2.29 -25.95 3.52
CA LYS A 378 -3.07 -27.16 3.17
C LYS A 378 -3.31 -28.04 4.39
N GLU A 379 -2.27 -28.29 5.19
CA GLU A 379 -2.39 -29.13 6.39
C GLU A 379 -3.41 -28.54 7.38
N LEU A 380 -3.35 -27.23 7.61
CA LEU A 380 -4.26 -26.54 8.50
C LEU A 380 -5.69 -26.47 7.94
N ASP A 381 -5.86 -26.18 6.64
CA ASP A 381 -7.15 -26.19 5.95
C ASP A 381 -7.85 -27.56 6.05
N ILE A 382 -7.11 -28.67 5.92
CA ILE A 382 -7.65 -30.03 6.06
C ILE A 382 -8.17 -30.27 7.48
N ILE A 383 -7.41 -29.87 8.50
CA ILE A 383 -7.81 -30.02 9.91
C ILE A 383 -9.08 -29.21 10.19
N VAL A 384 -9.09 -27.95 9.79
CA VAL A 384 -10.23 -27.04 9.98
C VAL A 384 -11.47 -27.55 9.24
N LEU A 385 -11.29 -28.06 8.02
CA LEU A 385 -12.37 -28.61 7.22
C LEU A 385 -13.02 -29.82 7.91
N GLU A 386 -12.22 -30.76 8.40
CA GLU A 386 -12.72 -31.96 9.06
C GLU A 386 -13.48 -31.59 10.36
N LYS A 387 -12.94 -30.65 11.15
CA LYS A 387 -13.62 -30.16 12.36
C LYS A 387 -14.95 -29.46 12.03
N TRP A 388 -15.01 -28.62 10.99
CA TRP A 388 -16.26 -28.00 10.57
C TRP A 388 -17.29 -29.01 10.07
N LYS A 389 -16.86 -30.03 9.32
CA LYS A 389 -17.75 -31.12 8.88
C LYS A 389 -18.34 -31.87 10.07
N GLN A 390 -17.55 -32.16 11.10
CA GLN A 390 -18.02 -32.82 12.30
C GLN A 390 -18.97 -31.94 13.12
N LEU A 391 -18.68 -30.64 13.25
CA LEU A 391 -19.44 -29.72 14.09
C LEU A 391 -20.75 -29.25 13.45
N LEU A 392 -20.70 -28.85 12.17
CA LEU A 392 -21.80 -28.18 11.48
C LEU A 392 -22.26 -28.88 10.19
N GLY A 393 -21.58 -29.95 9.79
CA GLY A 393 -21.91 -30.71 8.59
C GLY A 393 -21.32 -30.14 7.30
N ASN A 394 -21.52 -30.89 6.20
CA ASN A 394 -20.91 -30.60 4.90
C ASN A 394 -21.44 -29.33 4.20
N HIS A 395 -22.66 -28.91 4.53
CA HIS A 395 -23.38 -27.86 3.82
C HIS A 395 -23.28 -26.49 4.54
N HIS A 396 -22.66 -26.44 5.73
CA HIS A 396 -22.57 -25.21 6.49
C HIS A 396 -21.65 -24.20 5.78
N PRO A 397 -21.99 -22.88 5.77
CA PRO A 397 -21.17 -21.85 5.14
C PRO A 397 -19.68 -21.89 5.52
N HIS A 398 -19.34 -22.09 6.80
CA HIS A 398 -17.94 -22.22 7.23
C HIS A 398 -17.22 -23.43 6.63
N THR A 399 -17.91 -24.57 6.51
CA THR A 399 -17.38 -25.77 5.84
C THR A 399 -17.09 -25.44 4.37
N LEU A 400 -18.04 -24.83 3.66
CA LEU A 400 -17.90 -24.47 2.25
C LEU A 400 -16.80 -23.43 2.00
N ILE A 401 -16.65 -22.44 2.88
CA ILE A 401 -15.56 -21.46 2.82
C ILE A 401 -14.20 -22.17 2.97
N THR A 402 -14.08 -23.07 3.93
CA THR A 402 -12.84 -23.84 4.15
C THR A 402 -12.53 -24.75 2.96
N MET A 403 -13.54 -25.40 2.37
CA MET A 403 -13.36 -26.18 1.13
C MET A 403 -12.87 -25.33 -0.04
N GLY A 404 -13.43 -24.13 -0.22
CA GLY A 404 -12.99 -23.20 -1.27
C GLY A 404 -11.55 -22.71 -1.05
N ASN A 405 -11.17 -22.39 0.19
CA ASN A 405 -9.80 -22.03 0.53
C ASN A 405 -8.83 -23.19 0.24
N LEU A 406 -9.18 -24.40 0.69
CA LEU A 406 -8.39 -25.60 0.42
C LEU A 406 -8.25 -25.88 -1.08
N ALA A 407 -9.30 -25.65 -1.86
CA ALA A 407 -9.26 -25.78 -3.32
C ALA A 407 -8.28 -24.78 -3.95
N CYS A 408 -8.28 -23.54 -3.48
CA CYS A 408 -7.29 -22.53 -3.90
C CYS A 408 -5.87 -22.97 -3.54
N THR A 409 -5.65 -23.45 -2.31
CA THR A 409 -4.36 -23.98 -1.85
C THR A 409 -3.88 -25.16 -2.72
N TYR A 410 -4.77 -26.09 -3.10
CA TYR A 410 -4.43 -27.17 -4.04
C TYR A 410 -4.04 -26.64 -5.42
N SER A 411 -4.75 -25.64 -5.94
CA SER A 411 -4.41 -25.00 -7.22
C SER A 411 -3.03 -24.36 -7.19
N CYS A 412 -2.67 -23.67 -6.09
CA CYS A 412 -1.33 -23.09 -5.89
C CYS A 412 -0.23 -24.15 -5.79
N LEU A 413 -0.56 -25.35 -5.29
CA LEU A 413 0.35 -26.51 -5.26
C LEU A 413 0.42 -27.26 -6.60
N GLY A 414 -0.38 -26.88 -7.60
CA GLY A 414 -0.46 -27.54 -8.91
C GLY A 414 -1.38 -28.77 -8.95
N ASP A 415 -2.08 -29.12 -7.86
CA ASP A 415 -3.05 -30.22 -7.82
C ASP A 415 -4.43 -29.73 -8.30
N HIS A 416 -4.50 -29.32 -9.56
CA HIS A 416 -5.70 -28.70 -10.14
C HIS A 416 -6.91 -29.65 -10.17
N ARG A 417 -6.70 -30.98 -10.18
CA ARG A 417 -7.79 -31.96 -10.12
C ARG A 417 -8.49 -31.97 -8.77
N LYS A 418 -7.74 -31.97 -7.66
CA LYS A 418 -8.36 -31.84 -6.33
C LYS A 418 -9.02 -30.48 -6.14
N ALA A 419 -8.44 -29.42 -6.71
CA ALA A 419 -9.06 -28.11 -6.73
C ALA A 419 -10.40 -28.11 -7.48
N GLU A 420 -10.48 -28.81 -8.62
CA GLU A 420 -11.72 -29.00 -9.39
C GLU A 420 -12.78 -29.74 -8.55
N GLU A 421 -12.44 -30.90 -7.99
CA GLU A 421 -13.35 -31.72 -7.18
C GLU A 421 -13.99 -30.92 -6.04
N LEU A 422 -13.18 -30.19 -5.27
CA LEU A 422 -13.66 -29.37 -4.16
C LEU A 422 -14.52 -28.19 -4.63
N ASN A 423 -14.11 -27.49 -5.70
CA ASN A 423 -14.86 -26.36 -6.23
C ASN A 423 -16.23 -26.78 -6.81
N ILE A 424 -16.33 -27.95 -7.43
CA ILE A 424 -17.61 -28.50 -7.91
C ILE A 424 -18.57 -28.70 -6.73
N ILE A 425 -18.10 -29.30 -5.64
CA ILE A 425 -18.93 -29.51 -4.44
C ILE A 425 -19.38 -28.17 -3.86
N VAL A 426 -18.46 -27.21 -3.70
CA VAL A 426 -18.76 -25.87 -3.17
C VAL A 426 -19.78 -25.16 -4.06
N LEU A 427 -19.60 -25.21 -5.38
CA LEU A 427 -20.49 -24.57 -6.34
C LEU A 427 -21.90 -25.15 -6.28
N GLN A 428 -22.05 -26.47 -6.27
CA GLN A 428 -23.35 -27.13 -6.18
C GLN A 428 -24.10 -26.74 -4.90
N ASN A 429 -23.39 -26.72 -3.77
CA ASN A 429 -23.97 -26.32 -2.48
C ASN A 429 -24.37 -24.84 -2.45
N GLN A 430 -23.51 -23.94 -2.94
CA GLN A 430 -23.81 -22.52 -2.98
C GLN A 430 -24.98 -22.19 -3.91
N LYS A 431 -25.08 -22.87 -5.07
CA LYS A 431 -26.25 -22.75 -5.95
C LYS A 431 -27.55 -23.15 -5.24
N GLN A 432 -27.52 -24.22 -4.46
CA GLN A 432 -28.70 -24.67 -3.70
C GLN A 432 -29.07 -23.72 -2.55
N LEU A 433 -28.08 -23.22 -1.81
CA LEU A 433 -28.31 -22.42 -0.60
C LEU A 433 -28.54 -20.93 -0.88
N LEU A 434 -27.79 -20.37 -1.83
CA LEU A 434 -27.72 -18.93 -2.08
C LEU A 434 -28.29 -18.53 -3.45
N GLY A 435 -28.44 -19.50 -4.36
CA GLY A 435 -28.85 -19.28 -5.75
C GLY A 435 -27.68 -19.02 -6.70
N ASP A 436 -27.98 -19.06 -7.99
CA ASP A 436 -27.00 -18.90 -9.08
C ASP A 436 -26.38 -17.49 -9.12
N ASN A 437 -27.16 -16.47 -8.74
CA ASN A 437 -26.78 -15.06 -8.87
C ASN A 437 -26.03 -14.52 -7.65
N HIS A 438 -25.84 -15.32 -6.60
CA HIS A 438 -25.20 -14.84 -5.38
C HIS A 438 -23.70 -14.58 -5.61
N PRO A 439 -23.11 -13.49 -5.08
CA PRO A 439 -21.70 -13.15 -5.28
C PRO A 439 -20.71 -14.28 -4.93
N HIS A 440 -20.99 -15.06 -3.87
CA HIS A 440 -20.19 -16.24 -3.53
C HIS A 440 -20.26 -17.35 -4.60
N THR A 441 -21.44 -17.62 -5.16
CA THR A 441 -21.62 -18.59 -6.25
C THR A 441 -20.82 -18.16 -7.48
N LEU A 442 -20.96 -16.88 -7.88
CA LEU A 442 -20.22 -16.32 -9.02
C LEU A 442 -18.70 -16.37 -8.80
N ARG A 443 -18.22 -16.07 -7.59
CA ARG A 443 -16.80 -16.18 -7.23
C ARG A 443 -16.28 -17.60 -7.35
N THR A 444 -17.05 -18.60 -6.91
CA THR A 444 -16.68 -20.01 -7.05
C THR A 444 -16.66 -20.43 -8.52
N MET A 445 -17.60 -19.95 -9.34
CA MET A 445 -17.58 -20.18 -10.80
C MET A 445 -16.33 -19.60 -11.46
N CYS A 446 -15.92 -18.37 -11.10
CA CYS A 446 -14.67 -17.79 -11.59
C CYS A 446 -13.44 -18.62 -11.18
N THR A 447 -13.42 -19.10 -9.93
CA THR A 447 -12.31 -19.91 -9.41
C THR A 447 -12.23 -21.25 -10.15
N LEU A 448 -13.36 -21.92 -10.34
CA LEU A 448 -13.44 -23.16 -11.10
C LEU A 448 -13.06 -22.95 -12.58
N ALA A 449 -13.44 -21.83 -13.18
CA ALA A 449 -13.02 -21.49 -14.54
C ALA A 449 -11.50 -21.28 -14.65
N SER A 450 -10.86 -20.69 -13.63
CA SER A 450 -9.39 -20.61 -13.57
C SER A 450 -8.75 -21.99 -13.47
N VAL A 451 -9.31 -22.87 -12.63
CA VAL A 451 -8.84 -24.27 -12.51
C VAL A 451 -8.97 -25.02 -13.83
N TYR A 452 -10.08 -24.85 -14.56
CA TYR A 452 -10.24 -25.43 -15.90
C TYR A 452 -9.22 -24.87 -16.89
N SER A 453 -8.94 -23.56 -16.86
CA SER A 453 -7.85 -22.98 -17.67
C SER A 453 -6.50 -23.61 -17.35
N ASP A 454 -6.18 -23.82 -16.07
CA ASP A 454 -4.92 -24.46 -15.63
C ASP A 454 -4.84 -25.94 -16.03
N LEU A 455 -5.99 -26.63 -16.11
CA LEU A 455 -6.08 -27.99 -16.64
C LEU A 455 -6.02 -28.06 -18.18
N GLY A 456 -6.08 -26.93 -18.87
CA GLY A 456 -6.18 -26.85 -20.33
C GLY A 456 -7.60 -27.09 -20.89
N GLU A 457 -8.61 -27.17 -20.02
CA GLU A 457 -10.02 -27.34 -20.38
C GLU A 457 -10.69 -25.99 -20.71
N HIS A 458 -10.08 -25.24 -21.65
CA HIS A 458 -10.47 -23.86 -21.97
C HIS A 458 -11.94 -23.70 -22.38
N GLN A 459 -12.56 -24.73 -22.97
CA GLN A 459 -13.99 -24.72 -23.32
C GLN A 459 -14.90 -24.66 -22.09
N LYS A 460 -14.62 -25.46 -21.05
CA LYS A 460 -15.39 -25.42 -19.79
C LYS A 460 -15.15 -24.10 -19.05
N ALA A 461 -13.91 -23.59 -19.09
CA ALA A 461 -13.59 -22.28 -18.54
C ALA A 461 -14.39 -21.15 -19.23
N ASN A 462 -14.52 -21.22 -20.56
CA ASN A 462 -15.30 -20.29 -21.36
C ASN A 462 -16.79 -20.31 -20.97
N GLU A 463 -17.40 -21.50 -20.91
CA GLU A 463 -18.81 -21.67 -20.54
C GLU A 463 -19.13 -21.04 -19.18
N LEU A 464 -18.31 -21.29 -18.15
CA LEU A 464 -18.50 -20.68 -16.84
C LEU A 464 -18.31 -19.16 -16.84
N LYS A 465 -17.28 -18.65 -17.54
CA LYS A 465 -16.99 -17.21 -17.61
C LYS A 465 -18.08 -16.43 -18.34
N VAL A 466 -18.66 -17.01 -19.40
CA VAL A 466 -19.80 -16.41 -20.12
C VAL A 466 -21.01 -16.26 -19.19
N ILE A 467 -21.36 -17.31 -18.44
CA ILE A 467 -22.47 -17.23 -17.47
C ILE A 467 -22.20 -16.14 -16.43
N VAL A 468 -21.00 -16.12 -15.82
CA VAL A 468 -20.66 -15.10 -14.82
C VAL A 468 -20.73 -13.69 -15.41
N LEU A 469 -20.21 -13.50 -16.63
CA LEU A 469 -20.22 -12.21 -17.30
C LEU A 469 -21.65 -11.72 -17.54
N GLU A 470 -22.53 -12.57 -18.07
CA GLU A 470 -23.93 -12.24 -18.31
C GLU A 470 -24.66 -11.87 -17.01
N THR A 471 -24.45 -12.63 -15.94
CA THR A 471 -25.04 -12.32 -14.62
C THR A 471 -24.50 -11.00 -14.07
N GLN A 472 -23.19 -10.75 -14.12
CA GLN A 472 -22.60 -9.51 -13.63
C GLN A 472 -23.05 -8.28 -14.43
N ARG A 473 -23.19 -8.41 -15.76
CA ARG A 473 -23.77 -7.37 -16.61
C ARG A 473 -25.18 -6.99 -16.18
N GLN A 474 -26.02 -7.98 -15.88
CA GLN A 474 -27.39 -7.75 -15.43
C GLN A 474 -27.47 -7.11 -14.04
N LEU A 475 -26.60 -7.51 -13.11
CA LEU A 475 -26.65 -7.07 -11.71
C LEU A 475 -25.88 -5.77 -11.44
N LEU A 476 -24.73 -5.59 -12.08
CA LEU A 476 -23.76 -4.54 -11.75
C LEU A 476 -23.56 -3.55 -12.91
N GLY A 477 -23.97 -3.92 -14.12
CA GLY A 477 -23.71 -3.16 -15.34
C GLY A 477 -22.36 -3.51 -15.99
N ASP A 478 -22.18 -3.02 -17.22
CA ASP A 478 -20.99 -3.28 -18.05
C ASP A 478 -19.70 -2.66 -17.49
N ASN A 479 -19.81 -1.50 -16.85
CA ASN A 479 -18.67 -0.69 -16.42
C ASN A 479 -18.21 -1.00 -14.99
N HIS A 480 -18.88 -1.95 -14.31
CA HIS A 480 -18.49 -2.32 -12.95
C HIS A 480 -17.12 -3.03 -12.97
N PRO A 481 -16.20 -2.73 -12.01
CA PRO A 481 -14.86 -3.32 -11.97
C PRO A 481 -14.84 -4.85 -12.03
N ASP A 482 -15.78 -5.51 -11.35
CA ASP A 482 -15.91 -6.97 -11.41
C ASP A 482 -16.31 -7.48 -12.80
N THR A 483 -17.23 -6.79 -13.50
CA THR A 483 -17.64 -7.13 -14.87
C THR A 483 -16.46 -6.98 -15.83
N LEU A 484 -15.74 -5.85 -15.76
CA LEU A 484 -14.54 -5.60 -16.58
C LEU A 484 -13.44 -6.63 -16.31
N ARG A 485 -13.25 -7.06 -15.05
CA ARG A 485 -12.30 -8.12 -14.70
C ARG A 485 -12.70 -9.46 -15.35
N THR A 486 -13.98 -9.81 -15.32
CA THR A 486 -14.49 -11.04 -15.96
C THR A 486 -14.33 -10.97 -17.48
N MET A 487 -14.61 -9.82 -18.10
CA MET A 487 -14.37 -9.59 -19.53
C MET A 487 -12.90 -9.81 -19.90
N GLY A 488 -11.96 -9.22 -19.17
CA GLY A 488 -10.52 -9.42 -19.41
C GLY A 488 -10.09 -10.89 -19.24
N SER A 489 -10.65 -11.59 -18.25
CA SER A 489 -10.38 -13.03 -18.04
C SER A 489 -10.97 -13.91 -19.16
N LEU A 490 -12.13 -13.55 -19.69
CA LEU A 490 -12.77 -14.21 -20.82
C LEU A 490 -11.98 -13.96 -22.10
N ALA A 491 -11.43 -12.75 -22.29
CA ALA A 491 -10.57 -12.43 -23.44
C ALA A 491 -9.31 -13.31 -23.47
N SER A 492 -8.67 -13.55 -22.31
CA SER A 492 -7.57 -14.51 -22.22
C SER A 492 -7.99 -15.93 -22.62
N THR A 493 -9.17 -16.39 -22.18
CA THR A 493 -9.69 -17.70 -22.58
C THR A 493 -10.01 -17.79 -24.06
N TYR A 494 -10.52 -16.73 -24.69
CA TYR A 494 -10.68 -16.69 -26.14
C TYR A 494 -9.35 -16.78 -26.88
N SER A 495 -8.29 -16.12 -26.38
CA SER A 495 -6.93 -16.27 -26.94
C SER A 495 -6.43 -17.72 -26.82
N ASP A 496 -6.62 -18.37 -25.66
CA ASP A 496 -6.25 -19.78 -25.48
C ASP A 496 -7.02 -20.74 -26.42
N LEU A 497 -8.27 -20.41 -26.76
CA LEU A 497 -9.10 -21.16 -27.71
C LEU A 497 -8.77 -20.85 -29.18
N GLY A 498 -7.87 -19.90 -29.47
CA GLY A 498 -7.55 -19.44 -30.82
C GLY A 498 -8.55 -18.44 -31.41
N GLU A 499 -9.55 -18.01 -30.63
CA GLU A 499 -10.55 -17.01 -31.02
C GLU A 499 -10.01 -15.58 -30.84
N HIS A 500 -8.83 -15.30 -31.40
CA HIS A 500 -8.07 -14.07 -31.17
C HIS A 500 -8.85 -12.78 -31.52
N GLN A 501 -9.76 -12.84 -32.50
CA GLN A 501 -10.60 -11.67 -32.84
C GLN A 501 -11.58 -11.32 -31.71
N LYS A 502 -12.25 -12.32 -31.10
CA LYS A 502 -13.14 -12.06 -29.94
C LYS A 502 -12.35 -11.56 -28.74
N ALA A 503 -11.14 -12.11 -28.52
CA ALA A 503 -10.24 -11.64 -27.48
C ALA A 503 -9.82 -10.17 -27.69
N LYS A 504 -9.57 -9.77 -28.94
CA LYS A 504 -9.22 -8.39 -29.32
C LYS A 504 -10.38 -7.44 -29.03
N ASP A 505 -11.58 -7.76 -29.53
CA ASP A 505 -12.76 -6.91 -29.37
C ASP A 505 -13.10 -6.68 -27.89
N LEU A 506 -13.01 -7.75 -27.09
CA LEU A 506 -13.30 -7.68 -25.65
C LEU A 506 -12.24 -6.89 -24.88
N ASN A 507 -10.94 -7.07 -25.19
CA ASN A 507 -9.87 -6.28 -24.57
C ASN A 507 -9.93 -4.79 -24.96
N LEU A 508 -10.33 -4.46 -26.20
CA LEU A 508 -10.50 -3.07 -26.63
C LEU A 508 -11.60 -2.37 -25.82
N HIS A 509 -12.75 -3.03 -25.65
CA HIS A 509 -13.84 -2.52 -24.81
C HIS A 509 -13.38 -2.30 -23.36
N VAL A 510 -12.73 -3.30 -22.75
CA VAL A 510 -12.23 -3.17 -21.37
C VAL A 510 -11.20 -2.06 -21.25
N LEU A 511 -10.32 -1.90 -22.25
CA LEU A 511 -9.29 -0.87 -22.25
C LEU A 511 -9.90 0.54 -22.30
N GLU A 512 -10.90 0.75 -23.15
CA GLU A 512 -11.60 2.04 -23.27
C GLU A 512 -12.25 2.45 -21.94
N GLU A 513 -13.02 1.53 -21.33
CA GLU A 513 -13.67 1.79 -20.04
C GLU A 513 -12.66 2.04 -18.91
N GLN A 514 -11.59 1.23 -18.83
CA GLN A 514 -10.55 1.42 -17.80
C GLN A 514 -9.78 2.72 -17.99
N LYS A 515 -9.51 3.14 -19.23
CA LYS A 515 -8.89 4.45 -19.49
C LYS A 515 -9.78 5.59 -19.03
N ASN A 516 -11.07 5.51 -19.30
CA ASN A 516 -12.05 6.53 -18.88
C ASN A 516 -12.19 6.60 -17.35
N MET A 517 -12.19 5.46 -16.66
CA MET A 517 -12.42 5.40 -15.21
C MET A 517 -11.16 5.61 -14.37
N LEU A 518 -10.03 5.03 -14.78
CA LEU A 518 -8.82 4.90 -13.96
C LEU A 518 -7.64 5.67 -14.54
N GLY A 519 -7.72 6.08 -15.80
CA GLY A 519 -6.63 6.70 -16.55
C GLY A 519 -5.66 5.69 -17.17
N ASP A 520 -4.79 6.20 -18.04
CA ASP A 520 -3.84 5.41 -18.83
C ASP A 520 -2.76 4.71 -17.99
N ASN A 521 -2.38 5.31 -16.87
CA ASN A 521 -1.26 4.84 -16.04
C ASN A 521 -1.68 3.84 -14.95
N HIS A 522 -2.98 3.55 -14.83
CA HIS A 522 -3.44 2.61 -13.80
C HIS A 522 -3.01 1.17 -14.13
N LEU A 523 -2.63 0.40 -13.11
CA LEU A 523 -2.08 -0.96 -13.30
C LEU A 523 -3.04 -1.92 -14.01
N HIS A 524 -4.35 -1.77 -13.77
CA HIS A 524 -5.36 -2.54 -14.51
C HIS A 524 -5.40 -2.19 -15.99
N THR A 525 -5.36 -0.90 -16.34
CA THR A 525 -5.28 -0.43 -17.73
C THR A 525 -4.03 -0.97 -18.42
N LEU A 526 -2.87 -0.88 -17.77
CA LEU A 526 -1.60 -1.42 -18.28
C LEU A 526 -1.64 -2.94 -18.48
N ARG A 527 -2.29 -3.67 -17.58
CA ARG A 527 -2.48 -5.12 -17.73
C ARG A 527 -3.36 -5.46 -18.94
N THR A 528 -4.44 -4.73 -19.16
CA THR A 528 -5.30 -4.91 -20.35
C THR A 528 -4.55 -4.57 -21.64
N MET A 529 -3.74 -3.51 -21.65
CA MET A 529 -2.86 -3.20 -22.78
C MET A 529 -1.86 -4.31 -23.08
N ALA A 530 -1.22 -4.91 -22.07
CA ALA A 530 -0.31 -6.04 -22.25
C ALA A 530 -1.02 -7.28 -22.80
N ASN A 531 -2.25 -7.56 -22.34
CA ASN A 531 -3.07 -8.65 -22.88
C ASN A 531 -3.43 -8.38 -24.34
N LEU A 532 -3.83 -7.16 -24.68
CA LEU A 532 -4.14 -6.77 -26.05
C LEU A 532 -2.90 -6.86 -26.96
N ALA A 533 -1.72 -6.50 -26.47
CA ALA A 533 -0.46 -6.67 -27.19
C ALA A 533 -0.16 -8.16 -27.49
N SER A 534 -0.42 -9.05 -26.52
CA SER A 534 -0.31 -10.50 -26.74
C SER A 534 -1.27 -10.95 -27.84
N VAL A 535 -2.53 -10.51 -27.81
CA VAL A 535 -3.53 -10.85 -28.83
C VAL A 535 -3.14 -10.31 -30.21
N TYR A 536 -2.58 -9.10 -30.30
CA TYR A 536 -2.04 -8.59 -31.56
C TYR A 536 -0.89 -9.45 -32.08
N SER A 537 -0.02 -9.93 -31.20
CA SER A 537 1.05 -10.85 -31.59
C SER A 537 0.50 -12.18 -32.12
N ASP A 538 -0.54 -12.73 -31.50
CA ASP A 538 -1.20 -13.96 -31.98
C ASP A 538 -1.89 -13.77 -33.35
N LEU A 539 -2.40 -12.56 -33.62
CA LEU A 539 -2.96 -12.18 -34.93
C LEU A 539 -1.89 -11.88 -36.00
N GLY A 540 -0.61 -11.91 -35.65
CA GLY A 540 0.50 -11.54 -36.54
C GLY A 540 0.68 -10.02 -36.72
N GLU A 541 -0.08 -9.20 -35.99
CA GLU A 541 0.04 -7.73 -35.97
C GLU A 541 1.21 -7.29 -35.05
N HIS A 542 2.41 -7.84 -35.27
CA HIS A 542 3.56 -7.70 -34.37
C HIS A 542 4.00 -6.24 -34.15
N GLN A 543 3.81 -5.35 -35.13
CA GLN A 543 4.13 -3.93 -34.97
C GLN A 543 3.26 -3.25 -33.90
N LYS A 544 1.95 -3.51 -33.90
CA LYS A 544 1.03 -2.97 -32.87
C LYS A 544 1.28 -3.58 -31.50
N ALA A 545 1.62 -4.87 -31.46
CA ALA A 545 2.04 -5.53 -30.24
C ALA A 545 3.29 -4.86 -29.65
N ASN A 546 4.26 -4.50 -30.49
CA ASN A 546 5.50 -3.83 -30.08
C ASN A 546 5.20 -2.43 -29.50
N GLU A 547 4.42 -1.62 -30.22
CA GLU A 547 4.02 -0.28 -29.77
C GLU A 547 3.37 -0.31 -28.37
N LEU A 548 2.41 -1.20 -28.15
CA LEU A 548 1.75 -1.35 -26.85
C LEU A 548 2.70 -1.87 -25.77
N ASN A 549 3.49 -2.91 -26.05
CA ASN A 549 4.40 -3.49 -25.06
C ASN A 549 5.48 -2.49 -24.61
N VAL A 550 5.99 -1.64 -25.52
CA VAL A 550 6.98 -0.61 -25.18
C VAL A 550 6.38 0.42 -24.22
N ILE A 551 5.18 0.94 -24.52
CA ILE A 551 4.48 1.89 -23.64
C ILE A 551 4.22 1.26 -22.26
N VAL A 552 3.70 0.03 -22.23
CA VAL A 552 3.41 -0.66 -20.97
C VAL A 552 4.68 -0.90 -20.17
N LEU A 553 5.77 -1.32 -20.81
CA LEU A 553 7.03 -1.59 -20.14
C LEU A 553 7.60 -0.31 -19.52
N GLU A 554 7.61 0.82 -20.23
CA GLU A 554 8.10 2.09 -19.72
C GLU A 554 7.31 2.53 -18.47
N LYS A 555 5.98 2.50 -18.55
CA LYS A 555 5.10 2.86 -17.42
C LYS A 555 5.23 1.90 -16.26
N GLN A 556 5.30 0.60 -16.53
CA GLN A 556 5.53 -0.40 -15.49
C GLN A 556 6.88 -0.18 -14.83
N LYS A 557 7.98 0.07 -15.54
CA LYS A 557 9.27 0.37 -14.89
C LYS A 557 9.23 1.58 -13.96
N GLN A 558 8.47 2.62 -14.33
CA GLN A 558 8.27 3.82 -13.50
C GLN A 558 7.45 3.52 -12.22
N LEU A 559 6.42 2.66 -12.32
CA LEU A 559 5.48 2.38 -11.22
C LEU A 559 5.81 1.14 -10.38
N LEU A 560 6.35 0.13 -11.05
CA LEU A 560 6.54 -1.25 -10.65
C LEU A 560 7.96 -1.65 -11.08
N SER A 561 8.93 -1.46 -10.17
CA SER A 561 10.38 -1.72 -10.37
C SER A 561 10.70 -2.86 -11.36
N ASP A 562 11.88 -2.83 -11.98
CA ASP A 562 12.32 -3.82 -12.99
C ASP A 562 12.16 -5.31 -12.59
N ASN A 563 12.05 -5.61 -11.30
CA ASN A 563 11.90 -6.96 -10.77
C ASN A 563 10.44 -7.39 -10.54
N HIS A 564 9.48 -6.49 -10.76
CA HIS A 564 8.07 -6.80 -10.55
C HIS A 564 7.58 -7.83 -11.58
N ALA A 565 6.71 -8.76 -11.14
CA ALA A 565 6.25 -9.89 -11.95
C ALA A 565 5.58 -9.45 -13.26
N ASP A 566 4.77 -8.36 -13.21
CA ASP A 566 4.12 -7.80 -14.40
C ASP A 566 5.13 -7.19 -15.38
N THR A 567 6.15 -6.47 -14.89
CA THR A 567 7.23 -5.89 -15.71
C THR A 567 7.99 -7.00 -16.44
N LEU A 568 8.34 -8.08 -15.73
CA LEU A 568 9.00 -9.25 -16.30
C LEU A 568 8.11 -9.99 -17.31
N ARG A 569 6.80 -10.02 -17.10
CA ARG A 569 5.85 -10.59 -18.08
C ARG A 569 5.84 -9.75 -19.36
N THR A 570 5.75 -8.43 -19.27
CA THR A 570 5.76 -7.54 -20.43
C THR A 570 7.07 -7.64 -21.21
N MET A 571 8.22 -7.74 -20.52
CA MET A 571 9.51 -8.01 -21.17
C MET A 571 9.50 -9.35 -21.92
N GLY A 572 8.94 -10.41 -21.32
CA GLY A 572 8.80 -11.71 -22.00
C GLY A 572 7.90 -11.63 -23.25
N ASN A 573 6.77 -10.90 -23.16
CA ASN A 573 5.88 -10.68 -24.30
C ASN A 573 6.57 -9.89 -25.42
N LEU A 574 7.34 -8.86 -25.05
CA LEU A 574 8.12 -8.07 -25.99
C LEU A 574 9.20 -8.92 -26.69
N ALA A 575 9.83 -9.86 -25.98
CA ALA A 575 10.78 -10.80 -26.58
C ALA A 575 10.11 -11.70 -27.64
N ILE A 576 8.88 -12.18 -27.37
CA ILE A 576 8.08 -12.93 -28.35
C ILE A 576 7.77 -12.03 -29.56
N THR A 577 7.36 -10.78 -29.32
CA THR A 577 7.07 -9.81 -30.39
C THR A 577 8.28 -9.52 -31.27
N TYR A 578 9.47 -9.29 -30.69
CA TYR A 578 10.71 -9.11 -31.45
C TYR A 578 11.05 -10.35 -32.28
N SER A 579 10.83 -11.55 -31.75
CA SER A 579 11.02 -12.78 -32.53
C SER A 579 10.05 -12.85 -33.72
N GLY A 580 8.79 -12.41 -33.56
CA GLY A 580 7.82 -12.31 -34.65
C GLY A 580 8.17 -11.25 -35.71
N LEU A 581 8.89 -10.19 -35.31
CA LEU A 581 9.44 -9.17 -36.22
C LEU A 581 10.74 -9.63 -36.92
N GLY A 582 11.30 -10.79 -36.57
CA GLY A 582 12.58 -11.28 -37.08
C GLY A 582 13.81 -10.74 -36.34
N GLU A 583 13.63 -9.95 -35.29
CA GLU A 583 14.69 -9.41 -34.44
C GLU A 583 15.13 -10.43 -33.37
N HIS A 584 15.56 -11.61 -33.81
CA HIS A 584 15.83 -12.74 -32.92
C HIS A 584 16.98 -12.48 -31.91
N GLN A 585 17.93 -11.61 -32.26
CA GLN A 585 19.02 -11.23 -31.35
C GLN A 585 18.51 -10.39 -30.17
N THR A 586 17.68 -9.38 -30.43
CA THR A 586 17.02 -8.57 -29.40
C THR A 586 16.12 -9.42 -28.51
N ALA A 587 15.36 -10.34 -29.12
CA ALA A 587 14.52 -11.30 -28.40
C ALA A 587 15.34 -12.20 -27.45
N LYS A 588 16.52 -12.66 -27.89
CA LYS A 588 17.43 -13.49 -27.08
C LYS A 588 17.96 -12.72 -25.88
N GLU A 589 18.46 -11.51 -26.07
CA GLU A 589 18.98 -10.65 -25.00
C GLU A 589 17.91 -10.40 -23.94
N LEU A 590 16.70 -10.07 -24.37
CA LEU A 590 15.59 -9.81 -23.46
C LEU A 590 15.15 -11.08 -22.71
N ASN A 591 15.07 -12.23 -23.39
CA ASN A 591 14.76 -13.52 -22.75
C ASN A 591 15.82 -13.91 -21.70
N ILE A 592 17.10 -13.65 -21.94
CA ILE A 592 18.18 -13.91 -20.96
C ILE A 592 17.98 -13.07 -19.70
N ILE A 593 17.74 -11.76 -19.86
CA ILE A 593 17.50 -10.85 -18.72
C ILE A 593 16.29 -11.31 -17.89
N VAL A 594 15.19 -11.66 -18.56
CA VAL A 594 13.97 -12.14 -17.87
C VAL A 594 14.23 -13.48 -17.17
N LEU A 595 14.97 -14.39 -17.81
CA LEU A 595 15.31 -15.69 -17.25
C LEU A 595 16.16 -15.54 -15.99
N GLU A 596 17.21 -14.72 -16.02
CA GLU A 596 18.07 -14.45 -14.87
C GLU A 596 17.26 -13.88 -13.69
N LYS A 597 16.45 -12.84 -13.94
CA LYS A 597 15.62 -12.21 -12.89
C LYS A 597 14.58 -13.20 -12.32
N ARG A 598 13.88 -13.97 -13.16
CA ARG A 598 12.90 -14.97 -12.68
C ARG A 598 13.54 -16.12 -11.94
N THR A 599 14.71 -16.55 -12.37
CA THR A 599 15.50 -17.58 -11.68
C THR A 599 15.89 -17.10 -10.27
N GLN A 600 16.37 -15.86 -10.15
CA GLN A 600 16.71 -15.27 -8.84
C GLN A 600 15.49 -15.14 -7.91
N LEU A 601 14.32 -14.76 -8.46
CA LEU A 601 13.12 -14.50 -7.67
C LEU A 601 12.31 -15.75 -7.31
N LEU A 602 12.19 -16.70 -8.24
CA LEU A 602 11.24 -17.83 -8.16
C LEU A 602 11.94 -19.20 -8.20
N GLY A 603 13.22 -19.24 -8.57
CA GLY A 603 13.96 -20.47 -8.81
C GLY A 603 13.72 -21.10 -10.18
N ASP A 604 14.56 -22.09 -10.50
CA ASP A 604 14.62 -22.75 -11.82
C ASP A 604 13.43 -23.65 -12.15
N ASN A 605 12.65 -24.02 -11.14
CA ASN A 605 11.54 -24.98 -11.28
C ASN A 605 10.18 -24.29 -11.37
N HIS A 606 10.13 -22.97 -11.18
CA HIS A 606 8.87 -22.26 -11.22
C HIS A 606 8.27 -22.29 -12.65
N PRO A 607 6.97 -22.58 -12.84
CA PRO A 607 6.35 -22.67 -14.17
C PRO A 607 6.64 -21.46 -15.08
N HIS A 608 6.57 -20.25 -14.52
CA HIS A 608 6.92 -19.01 -15.21
C HIS A 608 8.39 -18.87 -15.63
N THR A 609 9.34 -19.50 -14.92
CA THR A 609 10.75 -19.57 -15.32
C THR A 609 10.90 -20.54 -16.50
N LEU A 610 10.23 -21.70 -16.42
CA LEU A 610 10.24 -22.71 -17.49
C LEU A 610 9.65 -22.20 -18.81
N ILE A 611 8.61 -21.35 -18.76
CA ILE A 611 8.05 -20.70 -19.96
C ILE A 611 9.12 -19.84 -20.65
N VAL A 612 9.88 -19.03 -19.90
CA VAL A 612 10.91 -18.16 -20.47
C VAL A 612 12.08 -18.98 -21.02
N MET A 613 12.47 -20.06 -20.35
CA MET A 613 13.45 -21.02 -20.88
C MET A 613 12.98 -21.64 -22.20
N GLY A 614 11.70 -22.03 -22.30
CA GLY A 614 11.12 -22.56 -23.53
C GLY A 614 11.10 -21.53 -24.67
N ASN A 615 10.75 -20.28 -24.36
CA ASN A 615 10.80 -19.18 -25.33
C ASN A 615 12.24 -18.93 -25.82
N LEU A 616 13.21 -18.90 -24.90
CA LEU A 616 14.63 -18.77 -25.23
C LEU A 616 15.13 -19.94 -26.10
N ALA A 617 14.66 -21.16 -25.85
CA ALA A 617 14.97 -22.33 -26.68
C ALA A 617 14.40 -22.16 -28.11
N SER A 618 13.19 -21.62 -28.24
CA SER A 618 12.62 -21.27 -29.56
C SER A 618 13.47 -20.20 -30.26
N THR A 619 13.85 -19.13 -29.55
CA THR A 619 14.71 -18.07 -30.12
C THR A 619 16.07 -18.60 -30.57
N TYR A 620 16.71 -19.48 -29.79
CA TYR A 620 17.94 -20.17 -30.23
C TYR A 620 17.72 -20.98 -31.50
N SER A 621 16.58 -21.65 -31.62
CA SER A 621 16.24 -22.41 -32.82
C SER A 621 16.05 -21.51 -34.05
N ASP A 622 15.53 -20.29 -33.87
CA ASP A 622 15.34 -19.32 -34.96
C ASP A 622 16.65 -18.62 -35.36
N LEU A 623 17.59 -18.48 -34.41
CA LEU A 623 18.97 -18.03 -34.66
C LEU A 623 19.88 -19.11 -35.30
N GLY A 624 19.38 -20.33 -35.51
CA GLY A 624 20.19 -21.44 -36.03
C GLY A 624 21.06 -22.14 -34.98
N GLU A 625 21.02 -21.72 -33.71
CA GLU A 625 21.74 -22.34 -32.58
C GLU A 625 21.01 -23.61 -32.09
N HIS A 626 20.70 -24.54 -32.99
CA HIS A 626 19.78 -25.65 -32.75
C HIS A 626 20.23 -26.62 -31.64
N GLN A 627 21.54 -26.75 -31.40
CA GLN A 627 22.06 -27.60 -30.33
C GLN A 627 21.72 -27.03 -28.94
N LYS A 628 21.95 -25.72 -28.74
CA LYS A 628 21.56 -25.02 -27.49
C LYS A 628 20.05 -25.02 -27.30
N ALA A 629 19.30 -24.80 -28.39
CA ALA A 629 17.84 -24.90 -28.37
C ALA A 629 17.38 -26.28 -27.87
N LYS A 630 17.99 -27.37 -28.37
CA LYS A 630 17.66 -28.74 -27.96
C LYS A 630 17.97 -28.97 -26.49
N GLU A 631 19.17 -28.61 -26.03
CA GLU A 631 19.60 -28.80 -24.64
C GLU A 631 18.64 -28.11 -23.67
N LEU A 632 18.34 -26.83 -23.93
CA LEU A 632 17.44 -26.05 -23.09
C LEU A 632 16.00 -26.60 -23.12
N ASN A 633 15.50 -26.98 -24.29
CA ASN A 633 14.13 -27.49 -24.43
C ASN A 633 13.93 -28.88 -23.79
N VAL A 634 14.98 -29.72 -23.76
CA VAL A 634 14.95 -31.02 -23.04
C VAL A 634 14.82 -30.80 -21.53
N ILE A 635 15.59 -29.85 -20.97
CA ILE A 635 15.50 -29.50 -19.55
C ILE A 635 14.09 -29.03 -19.20
N VAL A 636 13.52 -28.14 -20.02
CA VAL A 636 12.15 -27.64 -19.82
C VAL A 636 11.14 -28.77 -19.88
N LEU A 637 11.26 -29.67 -20.86
CA LEU A 637 10.34 -30.79 -21.04
C LEU A 637 10.35 -31.74 -19.83
N GLU A 638 11.53 -32.10 -19.33
CA GLU A 638 11.66 -32.99 -18.19
C GLU A 638 11.02 -32.38 -16.93
N LYS A 639 11.30 -31.11 -16.66
CA LYS A 639 10.72 -30.40 -15.51
C LYS A 639 9.20 -30.23 -15.64
N GLN A 640 8.70 -29.90 -16.82
CA GLN A 640 7.25 -29.77 -17.05
C GLN A 640 6.52 -31.12 -16.92
N LYS A 641 7.10 -32.22 -17.40
CA LYS A 641 6.54 -33.56 -17.18
C LYS A 641 6.43 -33.91 -15.70
N GLN A 642 7.43 -33.55 -14.90
CA GLN A 642 7.42 -33.80 -13.45
C GLN A 642 6.40 -32.93 -12.71
N LEU A 643 6.25 -31.66 -13.10
CA LEU A 643 5.41 -30.69 -12.38
C LEU A 643 3.95 -30.67 -12.84
N LEU A 644 3.72 -30.74 -14.15
CA LEU A 644 2.40 -30.53 -14.78
C LEU A 644 1.82 -31.82 -15.38
N GLY A 645 2.68 -32.84 -15.60
CA GLY A 645 2.32 -34.08 -16.27
C GLY A 645 2.47 -34.03 -17.80
N ASP A 646 2.36 -35.19 -18.42
CA ASP A 646 2.60 -35.39 -19.86
C ASP A 646 1.57 -34.71 -20.76
N ASN A 647 0.31 -34.63 -20.30
CA ASN A 647 -0.82 -34.15 -21.10
C ASN A 647 -1.09 -32.65 -20.95
N HIS A 648 -0.31 -31.94 -20.12
CA HIS A 648 -0.51 -30.51 -19.91
C HIS A 648 -0.18 -29.73 -21.19
N PRO A 649 -0.97 -28.70 -21.57
CA PRO A 649 -0.76 -27.95 -22.82
C PRO A 649 0.67 -27.40 -22.99
N HIS A 650 1.28 -26.90 -21.92
CA HIS A 650 2.69 -26.46 -21.95
C HIS A 650 3.67 -27.61 -22.23
N THR A 651 3.49 -28.79 -21.63
CA THR A 651 4.34 -29.97 -21.88
C THR A 651 4.22 -30.40 -23.34
N LEU A 652 2.99 -30.47 -23.87
CA LEU A 652 2.72 -30.81 -25.27
C LEU A 652 3.35 -29.80 -26.24
N ARG A 653 3.25 -28.49 -25.93
CA ARG A 653 3.90 -27.45 -26.73
C ARG A 653 5.42 -27.61 -26.74
N THR A 654 6.03 -27.87 -25.59
CA THR A 654 7.48 -28.10 -25.48
C THR A 654 7.92 -29.34 -26.26
N MET A 655 7.12 -30.43 -26.24
CA MET A 655 7.36 -31.63 -27.06
C MET A 655 7.31 -31.31 -28.56
N HIS A 656 6.32 -30.53 -29.00
CA HIS A 656 6.19 -30.09 -30.38
C HIS A 656 7.40 -29.23 -30.81
N THR A 657 7.81 -28.26 -29.98
CA THR A 657 9.01 -27.45 -30.23
C THR A 657 10.26 -28.33 -30.33
N LEU A 658 10.39 -29.36 -29.47
CA LEU A 658 11.53 -30.27 -29.51
C LEU A 658 11.58 -31.06 -30.82
N ALA A 659 10.42 -31.52 -31.32
CA ALA A 659 10.32 -32.22 -32.59
C ALA A 659 10.75 -31.32 -33.76
N ILE A 660 10.36 -30.04 -33.75
CA ILE A 660 10.79 -29.05 -34.75
C ILE A 660 12.32 -28.87 -34.71
N ILE A 661 12.89 -28.64 -33.52
CA ILE A 661 14.34 -28.44 -33.34
C ILE A 661 15.12 -29.67 -33.83
N GLN A 662 14.67 -30.88 -33.46
CA GLN A 662 15.30 -32.12 -33.90
C GLN A 662 15.23 -32.31 -35.41
N ARG A 663 14.14 -31.87 -36.06
CA ARG A 663 14.04 -31.89 -37.52
C ARG A 663 15.00 -30.90 -38.17
N ARG A 664 15.19 -29.71 -37.58
CA ARG A 664 16.17 -28.72 -38.05
C ARG A 664 17.61 -29.22 -37.89
N LEU A 665 17.95 -29.90 -36.80
CA LEU A 665 19.28 -30.52 -36.58
C LEU A 665 19.65 -31.65 -37.55
N ARG A 666 18.66 -32.28 -38.18
CA ARG A 666 18.87 -33.37 -39.16
C ARG A 666 19.06 -32.87 -40.59
N LYS A 667 18.77 -31.60 -40.85
CA LYS A 667 19.03 -30.92 -42.12
C LYS A 667 20.36 -30.20 -42.02
#